data_AF-A0A1S2QPC3-F1
#
_entry.id   AF-A0A1S2QPC3-F1
#
_cell.length_a   1.000
_cell.length_b   1.000
_cell.length_c   1.000
_cell.angle_alpha   90.00
_cell.angle_beta   90.00
_cell.angle_gamma   90.00
#
_symmetry.space_group_name_H-M   'P 1'
#
loop_
_entity.id
_entity.type
_entity.pdbx_description
1 polymer ?
#
loop_
_entity_poly.entity_id
_entity_poly.type
_entity_poly.pdbx_seq_one_letter_code
_entity_poly.pdbx_strand_id
1 'polypeptide(L)'
;MSYLRLPHLSGDLLCFVAEDDLWLAPLDAPGRAWRLTADRTKTGHPRFSPDGRRIAYTTWRSLDPEIHLVGVDGGPARQLTYWGSSDTRVCGWTPPENGESDILAVASHDQPFSYFTWAYKVPTAGDPGARLPWGPVTDIQVADVDGEHRTLLLTGTPPHEPASWKRYRGGAMGRLWLHGTQLVPDIGGHLACPMFVAGRVAFLSDHEGVGNLYSCAYDGTDLRRHTDHDAFYARHAAGDGTRVVYQCAGDLWLVDDFSPNAVPHKLDIRLAGPATGRRRYQVPAAQNVDGISVDETGRASAVVVRGSLYWLTHRDGPARTIADTPGVRVRLPEMLGTTGKVAYVTDADGEDAVEIAQLPRASGDRAPHRLASGALGRVLEMVCDPLGERLAIASHDGRLLLLDTGEGEGGEAAETPAAEAAEGPANAEGAEGAEETGQGEVPGGAAGQVTELIRSVNGPVRDLAFSPDGAWLAWSHPGIGRSLREIKLARIKDRLIVDVTNGRFEDENPVFTRDGRYLAFLSWRGFDPVYDVHTGDLSFPLGCRPYLVPLSSATPSPFALNPEGRPAAGGLDPVEEEETGEAGTVTVEVEGLANRVTPFPVIASKYSALHPVAGGGLVWLRWPISGALGETFANPADTSGRPTLEYFNITKAKKSELVDHLDWFAVSGDDTRLVVVDEGELRAVPSTEPGDGDTTVWIDLRRILHEVDPPAEWRQAYEEAGRIIRGYFWDPGMCGIDWDAVLDQYRPLVERVASPDEFADLLREVLGELGTSHAYVTAARRNEGPPHYQRRQGLLGANFVRREAGWALRRILPGDSSDSRARSPLAGTGIREGAVLTHVDGRPVDPVTGPYPLLAGAGGTTVELTFVPADGGAERARRVAVVPLVDDRPLRYQDWVAKRRGVVRELSGGKCGYLHIPDMGGSGWAQFNRDLRMEVSRPALIVDVRGNAGGHISELVIEKLTRTILGWDLTRDAQPVSYTSNAPRGPVVALADEATSSDGDMITAAFKLLRLGPVVGQRTWGGVVGMTGRHRLGDGTVITVPMNAAWFDAYGWSVENHGVAPDLEIMRTPLDWAEGRHAQMDDAIQLALDLLTSTPAAVPPDHSDVPNRSRPKLPPRKNG
;
A
#
# COMPACT_ATOMS: atom_id res chain seq x y z
N MET A 1 2.50 -4.51 33.30
CA MET A 1 1.91 -5.74 32.71
C MET A 1 2.39 -5.85 31.27
N SER A 2 2.56 -7.04 30.73
CA SER A 2 3.12 -7.26 29.39
C SER A 2 2.04 -7.66 28.39
N TYR A 3 2.25 -7.43 27.10
CA TYR A 3 1.34 -7.86 26.03
C TYR A 3 1.79 -9.23 25.50
N LEU A 4 1.09 -10.30 25.90
CA LEU A 4 1.47 -11.68 25.61
C LEU A 4 0.69 -12.19 24.39
N ARG A 5 1.35 -12.91 23.48
CA ARG A 5 0.74 -13.42 22.24
C ARG A 5 1.22 -14.83 21.89
N LEU A 6 0.54 -15.45 20.93
CA LEU A 6 0.97 -16.68 20.26
C LEU A 6 1.37 -17.82 21.23
N PRO A 7 0.51 -18.20 22.20
CA PRO A 7 0.87 -19.22 23.19
C PRO A 7 0.85 -20.64 22.61
N HIS A 8 1.55 -21.56 23.26
CA HIS A 8 1.40 -23.01 23.14
C HIS A 8 1.86 -23.68 24.43
N LEU A 9 1.29 -24.81 24.79
CA LEU A 9 1.61 -25.51 26.05
C LEU A 9 2.03 -26.97 25.80
N SER A 10 2.80 -27.55 26.71
CA SER A 10 3.17 -28.97 26.72
C SER A 10 3.63 -29.37 28.12
N GLY A 11 2.99 -30.39 28.72
CA GLY A 11 3.24 -30.76 30.11
C GLY A 11 3.04 -29.57 31.05
N ASP A 12 4.04 -29.26 31.86
CA ASP A 12 3.99 -28.17 32.84
C ASP A 12 4.60 -26.86 32.31
N LEU A 13 4.88 -26.79 31.00
CA LEU A 13 5.50 -25.63 30.35
C LEU A 13 4.56 -24.95 29.37
N LEU A 14 4.66 -23.63 29.35
CA LEU A 14 4.02 -22.73 28.42
C LEU A 14 5.10 -21.98 27.64
N CYS A 15 4.99 -21.91 26.32
CA CYS A 15 5.74 -20.99 25.48
C CYS A 15 4.82 -19.94 24.86
N PHE A 16 5.34 -18.74 24.65
CA PHE A 16 4.60 -17.61 24.09
C PHE A 16 5.55 -16.56 23.52
N VAL A 17 5.01 -15.59 22.80
CA VAL A 17 5.76 -14.45 22.24
C VAL A 17 5.45 -13.19 23.06
N ALA A 18 6.51 -12.47 23.43
CA ALA A 18 6.45 -11.13 24.00
C ALA A 18 7.75 -10.37 23.70
N GLU A 19 7.65 -9.07 23.44
CA GLU A 19 8.78 -8.22 23.02
C GLU A 19 9.49 -8.75 21.76
N ASP A 20 8.73 -9.35 20.84
CA ASP A 20 9.19 -10.06 19.63
C ASP A 20 10.08 -11.29 19.86
N ASP A 21 10.22 -11.75 21.11
CA ASP A 21 11.02 -12.92 21.47
C ASP A 21 10.15 -14.07 22.00
N LEU A 22 10.70 -15.29 21.94
CA LEU A 22 10.13 -16.46 22.58
C LEU A 22 10.44 -16.46 24.08
N TRP A 23 9.42 -16.78 24.88
CA TRP A 23 9.51 -16.95 26.32
C TRP A 23 8.94 -18.30 26.76
N LEU A 24 9.40 -18.76 27.90
CA LEU A 24 8.91 -19.95 28.60
C LEU A 24 8.47 -19.60 30.01
N ALA A 25 7.40 -20.25 30.48
CA ALA A 25 6.91 -20.16 31.85
C ALA A 25 6.40 -21.53 32.34
N PRO A 26 6.50 -21.83 33.65
CA PRO A 26 5.78 -22.96 34.26
C PRO A 26 4.26 -22.69 34.29
N LEU A 27 3.44 -23.73 34.17
CA LEU A 27 1.98 -23.61 34.14
C LEU A 27 1.34 -23.60 35.55
N ASP A 28 1.80 -24.45 36.46
CA ASP A 28 1.09 -24.77 37.71
C ASP A 28 1.39 -23.84 38.91
N ALA A 29 2.11 -22.74 38.70
CA ALA A 29 2.38 -21.75 39.74
C ALA A 29 2.58 -20.35 39.12
N PRO A 30 2.32 -19.26 39.88
CA PRO A 30 2.73 -17.91 39.47
C PRO A 30 4.24 -17.91 39.19
N GLY A 31 4.57 -17.95 37.91
CA GLY A 31 5.87 -18.38 37.43
C GLY A 31 6.61 -17.23 36.77
N ARG A 32 7.86 -17.03 37.16
CA ARG A 32 8.75 -16.11 36.47
C ARG A 32 9.07 -16.70 35.09
N ALA A 33 8.64 -16.05 34.02
CA ALA A 33 8.96 -16.45 32.66
C ALA A 33 10.42 -16.12 32.32
N TRP A 34 11.10 -16.96 31.54
CA TRP A 34 12.46 -16.71 31.04
C TRP A 34 12.49 -16.64 29.52
N ARG A 35 13.38 -15.79 29.00
CA ARG A 35 13.51 -15.54 27.56
C ARG A 35 14.35 -16.65 26.91
N LEU A 36 13.90 -17.15 25.77
CA LEU A 36 14.53 -18.22 25.01
C LEU A 36 15.28 -17.71 23.77
N THR A 37 14.78 -16.66 23.13
CA THR A 37 15.44 -15.97 21.99
C THR A 37 15.75 -14.51 22.34
N ALA A 38 16.63 -13.86 21.58
CA ALA A 38 16.91 -12.43 21.76
C ALA A 38 17.25 -11.78 20.41
N ASP A 39 16.48 -12.12 19.38
CA ASP A 39 16.73 -11.66 18.01
C ASP A 39 16.08 -10.29 17.74
N ARG A 40 15.16 -9.84 18.59
CA ARG A 40 14.44 -8.55 18.49
C ARG A 40 13.85 -8.30 17.08
N THR A 41 13.33 -9.36 16.48
CA THR A 41 12.62 -9.34 15.21
C THR A 41 11.35 -10.14 15.35
N LYS A 42 10.35 -9.81 14.52
CA LYS A 42 9.05 -10.49 14.53
C LYS A 42 9.21 -12.01 14.63
N THR A 43 8.45 -12.59 15.57
CA THR A 43 8.37 -14.03 15.81
C THR A 43 6.93 -14.50 15.61
N GLY A 44 6.78 -15.62 14.88
CA GLY A 44 5.50 -16.27 14.60
C GLY A 44 5.14 -17.35 15.64
N HIS A 45 4.14 -18.18 15.33
CA HIS A 45 3.57 -19.18 16.23
C HIS A 45 4.61 -20.24 16.68
N PRO A 46 4.94 -20.33 17.98
CA PRO A 46 5.76 -21.42 18.50
C PRO A 46 4.90 -22.69 18.71
N ARG A 47 5.50 -23.86 18.47
CA ARG A 47 4.88 -25.18 18.71
C ARG A 47 5.87 -26.12 19.40
N PHE A 48 5.52 -26.60 20.58
CA PHE A 48 6.29 -27.65 21.25
C PHE A 48 6.27 -28.94 20.41
N SER A 49 7.40 -29.63 20.34
CA SER A 49 7.45 -31.00 19.82
C SER A 49 6.61 -31.94 20.70
N PRO A 50 6.12 -33.07 20.16
CA PRO A 50 5.30 -34.01 20.94
C PRO A 50 5.97 -34.54 22.21
N ASP A 51 7.31 -34.60 22.24
CA ASP A 51 8.11 -34.98 23.41
C ASP A 51 8.38 -33.82 24.40
N GLY A 52 7.92 -32.60 24.09
CA GLY A 52 8.10 -31.41 24.90
C GLY A 52 9.53 -30.86 24.97
N ARG A 53 10.49 -31.41 24.20
CA ARG A 53 11.92 -31.07 24.33
C ARG A 53 12.39 -29.94 23.41
N ARG A 54 11.63 -29.65 22.35
CA ARG A 54 12.00 -28.67 21.32
C ARG A 54 10.82 -27.78 20.97
N ILE A 55 11.11 -26.61 20.41
CA ILE A 55 10.10 -25.66 19.93
C ILE A 55 10.44 -25.31 18.49
N ALA A 56 9.49 -25.57 17.59
CA ALA A 56 9.51 -25.08 16.23
C ALA A 56 8.79 -23.72 16.18
N TYR A 57 9.37 -22.75 15.51
CA TYR A 57 8.78 -21.42 15.38
C TYR A 57 9.22 -20.77 14.08
N THR A 58 8.50 -19.72 13.68
CA THR A 58 8.83 -18.90 12.52
C THR A 58 9.48 -17.59 12.99
N THR A 59 10.53 -17.11 12.34
CA THR A 59 11.13 -15.80 12.66
C THR A 59 11.61 -15.06 11.41
N TRP A 60 11.53 -13.72 11.44
CA TRP A 60 12.04 -12.80 10.42
C TRP A 60 13.49 -12.37 10.69
N ARG A 61 14.32 -13.31 11.14
CA ARG A 61 15.77 -13.10 11.27
C ARG A 61 16.41 -12.90 9.90
N SER A 62 15.86 -13.53 8.87
CA SER A 62 16.03 -13.22 7.44
C SER A 62 14.96 -12.23 6.94
N LEU A 63 15.09 -11.74 5.69
CA LEU A 63 14.08 -10.83 5.10
C LEU A 63 12.68 -11.46 5.08
N ASP A 64 12.62 -12.74 4.69
CA ASP A 64 11.42 -13.56 4.70
C ASP A 64 11.43 -14.49 5.93
N PRO A 65 10.27 -14.86 6.47
CA PRO A 65 10.17 -15.74 7.62
C PRO A 65 10.65 -17.15 7.28
N GLU A 66 11.42 -17.74 8.18
CA GLU A 66 11.89 -19.13 8.05
C GLU A 66 11.65 -19.91 9.34
N ILE A 67 11.44 -21.22 9.20
CA ILE A 67 11.22 -22.14 10.31
C ILE A 67 12.55 -22.39 11.02
N HIS A 68 12.53 -22.21 12.34
CA HIS A 68 13.65 -22.45 13.24
C HIS A 68 13.26 -23.46 14.32
N LEU A 69 14.26 -24.14 14.86
CA LEU A 69 14.12 -25.12 15.93
C LEU A 69 15.09 -24.80 17.06
N VAL A 70 14.57 -24.75 18.29
CA VAL A 70 15.35 -24.49 19.51
C VAL A 70 14.98 -25.49 20.61
N GLY A 71 15.92 -25.84 21.49
CA GLY A 71 15.65 -26.68 22.66
C GLY A 71 14.98 -25.88 23.78
N VAL A 72 14.15 -26.53 24.59
CA VAL A 72 13.47 -25.87 25.73
C VAL A 72 14.43 -25.38 26.82
N ASP A 73 15.58 -26.04 26.95
CA ASP A 73 16.66 -25.65 27.86
C ASP A 73 17.50 -24.48 27.31
N GLY A 74 17.20 -23.98 26.10
CA GLY A 74 17.97 -22.96 25.39
C GLY A 74 19.03 -23.52 24.44
N GLY A 75 19.99 -22.67 24.07
CA GLY A 75 21.03 -22.96 23.08
C GLY A 75 20.81 -22.30 21.72
N PRO A 76 21.68 -22.56 20.73
CA PRO A 76 21.55 -21.94 19.41
C PRO A 76 20.32 -22.46 18.67
N ALA A 77 19.47 -21.56 18.20
CA ALA A 77 18.39 -21.91 17.28
C ALA A 77 18.97 -22.31 15.91
N ARG A 78 18.40 -23.35 15.30
CA ARG A 78 18.79 -23.81 13.96
C ARG A 78 17.68 -23.50 12.95
N GLN A 79 18.02 -22.80 11.88
CA GLN A 79 17.17 -22.61 10.72
C GLN A 79 16.99 -23.94 9.97
N LEU A 80 15.75 -24.27 9.61
CA LEU A 80 15.39 -25.50 8.90
C LEU A 80 14.95 -25.24 7.45
N THR A 81 14.26 -24.11 7.20
CA THR A 81 13.78 -23.77 5.85
C THR A 81 14.56 -22.59 5.26
N TYR A 82 14.54 -22.55 3.93
CA TYR A 82 15.16 -21.52 3.09
C TYR A 82 14.22 -21.26 1.91
N TRP A 83 12.94 -21.09 2.22
CA TRP A 83 11.86 -21.03 1.25
C TRP A 83 11.71 -19.64 0.62
N GLY A 84 12.19 -18.58 1.27
CA GLY A 84 12.06 -17.20 0.78
C GLY A 84 10.61 -16.77 0.60
N SER A 85 9.71 -17.29 1.42
CA SER A 85 8.25 -17.08 1.30
C SER A 85 7.72 -16.30 2.49
N SER A 86 7.19 -15.10 2.23
CA SER A 86 6.74 -14.10 3.22
C SER A 86 5.64 -14.56 4.20
N ASP A 87 4.99 -15.68 3.89
CA ASP A 87 3.82 -16.27 4.53
C ASP A 87 4.11 -17.63 5.19
N THR A 88 5.38 -18.02 5.27
CA THR A 88 5.81 -19.25 5.94
C THR A 88 5.36 -19.27 7.40
N ARG A 89 4.66 -20.33 7.83
CA ARG A 89 4.13 -20.45 9.20
C ARG A 89 4.15 -21.89 9.70
N VAL A 90 4.68 -22.09 10.92
CA VAL A 90 4.55 -23.35 11.66
C VAL A 90 3.11 -23.51 12.17
N CYS A 91 2.52 -24.69 11.96
CA CYS A 91 1.16 -25.02 12.40
C CYS A 91 1.14 -26.02 13.56
N GLY A 92 2.00 -27.04 13.52
CA GLY A 92 2.01 -28.13 14.50
C GLY A 92 3.07 -29.19 14.20
N TRP A 93 2.80 -30.43 14.61
CA TRP A 93 3.69 -31.58 14.43
C TRP A 93 2.91 -32.81 13.98
N THR A 94 3.58 -33.72 13.28
CA THR A 94 3.02 -35.05 13.03
C THR A 94 3.06 -35.90 14.31
N PRO A 95 2.15 -36.89 14.46
CA PRO A 95 2.33 -37.97 15.41
C PRO A 95 3.71 -38.64 15.24
N PRO A 96 4.28 -39.20 16.32
CA PRO A 96 5.60 -39.82 16.26
C PRO A 96 5.56 -41.12 15.44
N GLU A 97 6.33 -41.17 14.36
CA GLU A 97 6.59 -42.37 13.57
C GLU A 97 7.99 -42.88 13.92
N ASN A 98 8.12 -44.10 14.45
CA ASN A 98 9.39 -44.65 14.93
C ASN A 98 10.13 -43.78 15.97
N GLY A 99 9.40 -42.96 16.73
CA GLY A 99 9.95 -42.04 17.73
C GLY A 99 10.40 -40.69 17.18
N GLU A 100 10.18 -40.40 15.90
CA GLU A 100 10.46 -39.11 15.27
C GLU A 100 9.17 -38.41 14.81
N SER A 101 9.16 -37.08 14.88
CA SER A 101 8.05 -36.24 14.42
C SER A 101 8.59 -35.17 13.48
N ASP A 102 7.80 -34.87 12.44
CA ASP A 102 8.07 -33.80 11.51
C ASP A 102 7.23 -32.56 11.85
N ILE A 103 7.73 -31.39 11.50
CA ILE A 103 7.01 -30.12 11.68
C ILE A 103 5.98 -29.98 10.56
N LEU A 104 4.76 -29.62 10.92
CA LEU A 104 3.71 -29.23 9.99
C LEU A 104 3.73 -27.72 9.79
N ALA A 105 3.76 -27.28 8.53
CA ALA A 105 3.84 -25.87 8.16
C ALA A 105 2.96 -25.54 6.96
N VAL A 106 2.63 -24.26 6.78
CA VAL A 106 2.02 -23.73 5.57
C VAL A 106 2.89 -22.65 4.95
N ALA A 107 2.93 -22.59 3.62
CA ALA A 107 3.59 -21.53 2.86
C ALA A 107 3.13 -21.51 1.40
N SER A 108 3.24 -20.37 0.72
CA SER A 108 3.19 -20.25 -0.75
C SER A 108 4.52 -20.63 -1.43
N HIS A 109 5.43 -21.30 -0.71
CA HIS A 109 6.66 -21.83 -1.28
C HIS A 109 6.35 -22.63 -2.54
N ASP A 110 7.14 -22.40 -3.58
CA ASP A 110 7.00 -23.07 -4.86
C ASP A 110 5.64 -22.84 -5.60
N GLN A 111 4.84 -21.83 -5.20
CA GLN A 111 3.52 -21.53 -5.79
C GLN A 111 3.50 -20.21 -6.59
N PRO A 112 2.54 -20.04 -7.52
CA PRO A 112 2.43 -18.83 -8.35
C PRO A 112 1.91 -17.58 -7.63
N PHE A 113 1.23 -17.73 -6.49
CA PHE A 113 0.61 -16.62 -5.75
C PHE A 113 0.87 -16.72 -4.25
N SER A 114 0.93 -15.59 -3.56
CA SER A 114 1.18 -15.52 -2.11
C SER A 114 0.01 -16.00 -1.25
N TYR A 115 -1.24 -15.87 -1.71
CA TYR A 115 -2.42 -16.39 -1.00
C TYR A 115 -2.60 -17.90 -1.22
N PHE A 116 -1.84 -18.50 -2.14
CA PHE A 116 -2.00 -19.89 -2.55
C PHE A 116 -1.12 -20.80 -1.70
N THR A 117 -1.36 -20.82 -0.38
CA THR A 117 -0.57 -21.54 0.61
C THR A 117 -0.85 -23.05 0.58
N TRP A 118 0.20 -23.87 0.67
CA TRP A 118 0.08 -25.33 0.78
C TRP A 118 0.62 -25.81 2.11
N ALA A 119 0.16 -26.97 2.57
CA ALA A 119 0.75 -27.65 3.72
C ALA A 119 2.03 -28.40 3.34
N TYR A 120 2.98 -28.40 4.27
CA TYR A 120 4.28 -29.02 4.16
C TYR A 120 4.60 -29.82 5.41
N LYS A 121 5.32 -30.93 5.21
CA LYS A 121 5.98 -31.70 6.26
C LYS A 121 7.48 -31.41 6.24
N VAL A 122 8.02 -30.84 7.31
CA VAL A 122 9.42 -30.40 7.42
C VAL A 122 10.17 -31.24 8.45
N PRO A 123 11.09 -32.12 8.02
CA PRO A 123 11.84 -32.96 8.93
C PRO A 123 12.78 -32.18 9.84
N THR A 124 12.88 -32.61 11.09
CA THR A 124 13.81 -31.97 12.04
C THR A 124 15.27 -32.19 11.67
N ALA A 125 15.61 -33.06 10.73
CA ALA A 125 16.98 -33.19 10.23
C ALA A 125 17.45 -31.96 9.43
N GLY A 126 16.53 -31.12 8.92
CA GLY A 126 16.84 -29.97 8.06
C GLY A 126 16.66 -30.23 6.56
N ASP A 127 15.97 -31.32 6.19
CA ASP A 127 15.53 -31.51 4.82
C ASP A 127 14.54 -30.38 4.43
N PRO A 128 14.58 -29.84 3.20
CA PRO A 128 13.73 -28.71 2.75
C PRO A 128 12.22 -28.91 2.89
N GLY A 129 11.78 -30.15 3.14
CA GLY A 129 10.39 -30.50 3.41
C GLY A 129 9.62 -30.92 2.15
N ALA A 130 8.51 -31.62 2.37
CA ALA A 130 7.67 -32.16 1.32
C ALA A 130 6.26 -31.56 1.36
N ARG A 131 5.76 -31.11 0.20
CA ARG A 131 4.40 -30.60 0.05
C ARG A 131 3.37 -31.72 0.17
N LEU A 132 2.32 -31.49 0.95
CA LEU A 132 1.19 -32.40 1.12
C LEU A 132 0.13 -32.17 0.01
N PRO A 133 -0.70 -33.18 -0.32
CA PRO A 133 -1.51 -33.15 -1.56
C PRO A 133 -2.86 -32.41 -1.44
N TRP A 134 -3.16 -31.80 -0.28
CA TRP A 134 -4.50 -31.34 0.08
C TRP A 134 -5.01 -30.05 -0.60
N GLY A 135 -4.20 -29.45 -1.48
CA GLY A 135 -4.54 -28.17 -2.10
C GLY A 135 -4.24 -26.96 -1.21
N PRO A 136 -4.81 -25.79 -1.56
CA PRO A 136 -4.66 -24.57 -0.79
C PRO A 136 -5.26 -24.69 0.62
N VAL A 137 -4.44 -24.50 1.64
CA VAL A 137 -4.77 -24.63 3.06
C VAL A 137 -4.08 -23.53 3.84
N THR A 138 -4.72 -23.04 4.89
CA THR A 138 -4.16 -22.02 5.78
C THR A 138 -3.75 -22.57 7.13
N ASP A 139 -4.27 -23.74 7.54
CA ASP A 139 -3.83 -24.47 8.72
C ASP A 139 -3.92 -25.98 8.50
N ILE A 140 -3.11 -26.75 9.24
CA ILE A 140 -3.08 -28.21 9.23
C ILE A 140 -2.70 -28.76 10.60
N GLN A 141 -3.45 -29.78 11.04
CA GLN A 141 -3.11 -30.62 12.20
C GLN A 141 -3.23 -32.10 11.82
N VAL A 142 -2.44 -32.96 12.48
CA VAL A 142 -2.52 -34.41 12.30
C VAL A 142 -2.51 -35.07 13.68
N ALA A 143 -3.43 -35.99 13.91
CA ALA A 143 -3.52 -36.75 15.15
C ALA A 143 -3.94 -38.20 14.88
N ASP A 144 -3.63 -39.07 15.84
CA ASP A 144 -4.18 -40.43 15.89
C ASP A 144 -5.60 -40.40 16.43
N VAL A 145 -6.56 -40.79 15.60
CA VAL A 145 -7.97 -40.93 15.98
C VAL A 145 -8.41 -42.34 15.60
N ASP A 146 -8.88 -43.09 16.59
CA ASP A 146 -9.31 -44.50 16.43
C ASP A 146 -8.25 -45.41 15.78
N GLY A 147 -6.96 -45.13 16.04
CA GLY A 147 -5.84 -45.90 15.51
C GLY A 147 -5.44 -45.55 14.08
N GLU A 148 -6.02 -44.50 13.48
CA GLU A 148 -5.66 -44.00 12.16
C GLU A 148 -5.18 -42.53 12.22
N HIS A 149 -4.19 -42.19 11.39
CA HIS A 149 -3.79 -40.79 11.20
C HIS A 149 -4.91 -40.02 10.49
N ARG A 150 -5.49 -39.04 11.18
CA ARG A 150 -6.47 -38.11 10.62
C ARG A 150 -5.86 -36.74 10.42
N THR A 151 -6.15 -36.13 9.28
CA THR A 151 -5.70 -34.78 8.92
C THR A 151 -6.86 -33.80 9.10
N LEU A 152 -6.63 -32.74 9.86
CA LEU A 152 -7.55 -31.63 10.02
C LEU A 152 -7.01 -30.43 9.23
N LEU A 153 -7.83 -29.81 8.39
CA LEU A 153 -7.44 -28.72 7.50
C LEU A 153 -8.38 -27.52 7.66
N LEU A 154 -7.80 -26.32 7.55
CA LEU A 154 -8.54 -25.09 7.32
C LEU A 154 -8.26 -24.61 5.90
N THR A 155 -9.31 -24.39 5.11
CA THR A 155 -9.21 -23.88 3.73
C THR A 155 -10.08 -22.65 3.52
N GLY A 156 -9.82 -21.89 2.46
CA GLY A 156 -10.67 -20.76 2.06
C GLY A 156 -10.77 -19.67 3.13
N THR A 157 -9.64 -19.32 3.76
CA THR A 157 -9.55 -18.16 4.66
C THR A 157 -8.69 -17.07 4.04
N PRO A 158 -8.96 -15.78 4.32
CA PRO A 158 -8.05 -14.71 3.92
C PRO A 158 -6.71 -14.82 4.67
N PRO A 159 -5.66 -14.13 4.21
CA PRO A 159 -4.34 -14.14 4.85
C PRO A 159 -4.28 -13.27 6.13
N HIS A 160 -5.42 -12.98 6.75
CA HIS A 160 -5.51 -12.23 8.01
C HIS A 160 -6.32 -13.01 9.05
N GLU A 161 -6.13 -12.68 10.32
CA GLU A 161 -6.90 -13.27 11.41
C GLU A 161 -8.31 -12.67 11.49
N PRO A 162 -9.27 -13.35 12.15
CA PRO A 162 -10.61 -12.80 12.38
C PRO A 162 -10.63 -11.47 13.13
N ALA A 163 -9.64 -11.23 13.99
CA ALA A 163 -9.54 -9.98 14.73
C ALA A 163 -9.24 -8.75 13.85
N SER A 164 -8.66 -8.94 12.65
CA SER A 164 -8.36 -7.85 11.72
C SER A 164 -9.58 -7.38 10.93
N TRP A 165 -10.63 -8.20 10.87
CA TRP A 165 -11.92 -7.87 10.28
C TRP A 165 -13.00 -8.66 11.03
N LYS A 166 -13.49 -8.07 12.12
CA LYS A 166 -14.45 -8.72 13.01
C LYS A 166 -15.80 -8.88 12.32
N ARG A 167 -16.48 -9.98 12.62
CA ARG A 167 -17.81 -10.30 12.08
C ARG A 167 -17.80 -10.44 10.56
N TYR A 168 -16.68 -10.94 10.02
CA TYR A 168 -16.53 -11.17 8.59
C TYR A 168 -17.50 -12.28 8.10
N ARG A 169 -18.24 -12.03 7.00
CA ARG A 169 -19.25 -12.93 6.42
C ARG A 169 -19.10 -13.14 4.90
N GLY A 170 -17.95 -12.75 4.35
CA GLY A 170 -17.64 -12.96 2.94
C GLY A 170 -17.35 -14.42 2.55
N GLY A 171 -16.98 -14.67 1.29
CA GLY A 171 -16.74 -16.03 0.78
C GLY A 171 -15.60 -16.79 1.46
N ALA A 172 -14.69 -16.08 2.14
CA ALA A 172 -13.48 -16.65 2.74
C ALA A 172 -13.60 -16.88 4.27
N MET A 173 -14.79 -17.19 4.80
CA MET A 173 -14.97 -17.43 6.26
C MET A 173 -14.14 -18.61 6.80
N GLY A 174 -13.55 -19.43 5.94
CA GLY A 174 -12.87 -20.65 6.33
C GLY A 174 -13.79 -21.86 6.32
N ARG A 175 -13.24 -23.00 5.90
CA ARG A 175 -13.91 -24.29 5.86
C ARG A 175 -13.04 -25.30 6.57
N LEU A 176 -13.63 -25.99 7.54
CA LEU A 176 -12.96 -26.99 8.37
C LEU A 176 -13.16 -28.38 7.77
N TRP A 177 -12.08 -29.13 7.56
CA TRP A 177 -12.14 -30.46 6.97
C TRP A 177 -11.43 -31.48 7.84
N LEU A 178 -12.11 -32.56 8.21
CA LEU A 178 -11.51 -33.73 8.83
C LEU A 178 -11.43 -34.86 7.80
N HIS A 179 -10.21 -35.15 7.35
CA HIS A 179 -9.89 -36.24 6.43
C HIS A 179 -10.82 -36.26 5.19
N GLY A 180 -11.04 -35.09 4.59
CA GLY A 180 -11.88 -34.91 3.39
C GLY A 180 -13.36 -34.65 3.66
N THR A 181 -13.84 -34.78 4.90
CA THR A 181 -15.23 -34.45 5.27
C THR A 181 -15.30 -33.03 5.86
N GLN A 182 -16.19 -32.20 5.34
CA GLN A 182 -16.38 -30.85 5.87
C GLN A 182 -17.14 -30.89 7.21
N LEU A 183 -16.65 -30.17 8.21
CA LEU A 183 -17.28 -30.00 9.51
C LEU A 183 -18.00 -28.65 9.57
N VAL A 184 -19.13 -28.62 10.30
CA VAL A 184 -19.89 -27.39 10.63
C VAL A 184 -20.11 -26.42 9.44
N PRO A 185 -20.57 -26.89 8.26
CA PRO A 185 -20.67 -26.07 7.05
C PRO A 185 -21.56 -24.83 7.19
N ASP A 186 -22.55 -24.89 8.10
CA ASP A 186 -23.56 -23.85 8.30
C ASP A 186 -23.27 -22.91 9.48
N ILE A 187 -22.06 -22.94 10.05
CA ILE A 187 -21.75 -22.17 11.27
C ILE A 187 -21.87 -20.65 11.10
N GLY A 188 -21.70 -20.14 9.87
CA GLY A 188 -21.96 -18.72 9.56
C GLY A 188 -21.02 -17.72 10.26
N GLY A 189 -19.78 -18.10 10.56
CA GLY A 189 -18.77 -17.22 11.15
C GLY A 189 -17.35 -17.60 10.77
N HIS A 190 -16.42 -16.68 10.97
CA HIS A 190 -15.04 -16.84 10.50
C HIS A 190 -14.27 -17.83 11.40
N LEU A 191 -13.74 -18.91 10.80
CA LEU A 191 -13.02 -19.99 11.50
C LEU A 191 -11.51 -19.74 11.56
N ALA A 192 -10.89 -20.03 12.70
CA ALA A 192 -9.44 -19.97 12.88
C ALA A 192 -8.92 -20.99 13.90
N CYS A 193 -7.60 -21.27 13.84
CA CYS A 193 -6.87 -22.11 14.81
C CYS A 193 -7.54 -23.48 15.11
N PRO A 194 -7.80 -24.34 14.13
CA PRO A 194 -8.37 -25.65 14.41
C PRO A 194 -7.35 -26.59 15.08
N MET A 195 -7.80 -27.41 16.03
CA MET A 195 -6.96 -28.39 16.73
C MET A 195 -7.74 -29.60 17.25
N PHE A 196 -7.03 -30.71 17.45
CA PHE A 196 -7.55 -31.88 18.16
C PHE A 196 -7.42 -31.66 19.67
N VAL A 197 -8.50 -31.90 20.42
CA VAL A 197 -8.47 -31.80 21.89
C VAL A 197 -9.53 -32.67 22.54
N ALA A 198 -9.14 -33.45 23.55
CA ALA A 198 -10.05 -34.23 24.40
C ALA A 198 -11.11 -35.05 23.62
N GLY A 199 -10.72 -35.66 22.49
CA GLY A 199 -11.62 -36.44 21.62
C GLY A 199 -12.56 -35.59 20.74
N ARG A 200 -12.25 -34.32 20.52
CA ARG A 200 -13.05 -33.33 19.81
C ARG A 200 -12.18 -32.50 18.86
N VAL A 201 -12.82 -31.70 18.01
CA VAL A 201 -12.15 -30.64 17.24
C VAL A 201 -12.51 -29.29 17.83
N ALA A 202 -11.52 -28.57 18.34
CA ALA A 202 -11.67 -27.19 18.80
C ALA A 202 -11.20 -26.19 17.76
N PHE A 203 -11.79 -24.99 17.77
CA PHE A 203 -11.48 -23.90 16.85
C PHE A 203 -12.00 -22.56 17.40
N LEU A 204 -11.48 -21.46 16.90
CA LEU A 204 -12.01 -20.12 17.16
C LEU A 204 -13.08 -19.76 16.11
N SER A 205 -14.13 -19.08 16.55
CA SER A 205 -15.17 -18.55 15.65
C SER A 205 -15.85 -17.32 16.24
N ASP A 206 -16.36 -16.43 15.37
CA ASP A 206 -17.17 -15.27 15.75
C ASP A 206 -18.62 -15.34 15.26
N HIS A 207 -19.14 -16.54 14.99
CA HIS A 207 -20.51 -16.73 14.50
C HIS A 207 -21.58 -16.14 15.45
N GLU A 208 -21.32 -16.12 16.76
CA GLU A 208 -22.19 -15.48 17.76
C GLU A 208 -21.89 -13.99 17.99
N GLY A 209 -21.04 -13.37 17.15
CA GLY A 209 -20.74 -11.93 17.15
C GLY A 209 -19.40 -11.53 17.78
N VAL A 210 -18.86 -12.35 18.68
CA VAL A 210 -17.54 -12.16 19.32
C VAL A 210 -16.71 -13.44 19.20
N GLY A 211 -15.42 -13.29 18.87
CA GLY A 211 -14.49 -14.40 18.71
C GLY A 211 -14.30 -15.18 20.01
N ASN A 212 -14.75 -16.43 20.04
CA ASN A 212 -14.66 -17.33 21.19
C ASN A 212 -14.16 -18.72 20.77
N LEU A 213 -13.78 -19.54 21.76
CA LEU A 213 -13.37 -20.92 21.55
C LEU A 213 -14.60 -21.85 21.54
N TYR A 214 -14.70 -22.66 20.49
CA TYR A 214 -15.74 -23.66 20.32
C TYR A 214 -15.13 -25.04 20.06
N SER A 215 -15.94 -26.08 20.19
CA SER A 215 -15.59 -27.41 19.67
C SER A 215 -16.79 -28.22 19.22
N CYS A 216 -16.57 -29.14 18.30
CA CYS A 216 -17.54 -30.13 17.84
C CYS A 216 -16.96 -31.55 17.95
N ALA A 217 -17.85 -32.55 17.86
CA ALA A 217 -17.44 -33.94 17.65
C ALA A 217 -16.77 -34.13 16.28
N TYR A 218 -16.09 -35.26 16.07
CA TYR A 218 -15.38 -35.53 14.81
C TYR A 218 -16.27 -35.61 13.56
N ASP A 219 -17.58 -35.78 13.73
CA ASP A 219 -18.58 -35.72 12.67
C ASP A 219 -19.20 -34.32 12.47
N GLY A 220 -18.72 -33.32 13.23
CA GLY A 220 -19.22 -31.95 13.20
C GLY A 220 -20.44 -31.69 14.07
N THR A 221 -20.97 -32.69 14.77
CA THR A 221 -22.13 -32.55 15.67
C THR A 221 -21.72 -32.05 17.07
N ASP A 222 -22.71 -31.85 17.95
CA ASP A 222 -22.49 -31.49 19.36
C ASP A 222 -21.60 -30.25 19.51
N LEU A 223 -21.92 -29.17 18.79
CA LEU A 223 -21.20 -27.90 18.89
C LEU A 223 -21.33 -27.32 20.31
N ARG A 224 -20.20 -26.89 20.89
CA ARG A 224 -20.11 -26.33 22.24
C ARG A 224 -19.24 -25.09 22.27
N ARG A 225 -19.65 -24.09 23.05
CA ARG A 225 -18.84 -22.91 23.41
C ARG A 225 -18.07 -23.18 24.71
N HIS A 226 -16.82 -22.76 24.78
CA HIS A 226 -15.92 -22.97 25.93
C HIS A 226 -15.41 -21.67 26.56
N THR A 227 -15.71 -20.52 25.95
CA THR A 227 -15.34 -19.20 26.46
C THR A 227 -16.47 -18.22 26.22
N ASP A 228 -16.63 -17.25 27.14
CA ASP A 228 -17.69 -16.24 27.12
C ASP A 228 -17.11 -14.81 27.07
N HIS A 229 -16.05 -14.59 26.30
CA HIS A 229 -15.51 -13.24 26.11
C HIS A 229 -16.50 -12.41 25.31
N ASP A 230 -16.82 -11.23 25.82
CA ASP A 230 -17.77 -10.28 25.23
C ASP A 230 -17.11 -8.94 24.84
N ALA A 231 -16.00 -8.59 25.49
CA ALA A 231 -15.25 -7.35 25.22
C ALA A 231 -14.19 -7.52 24.12
N PHE A 232 -13.39 -8.59 24.16
CA PHE A 232 -12.25 -8.79 23.25
C PHE A 232 -12.32 -10.19 22.63
N TYR A 233 -11.71 -10.37 21.45
CA TYR A 233 -11.69 -11.67 20.80
C TYR A 233 -10.69 -12.61 21.48
N ALA A 234 -11.08 -13.87 21.68
CA ALA A 234 -10.14 -14.96 21.89
C ALA A 234 -9.35 -15.22 20.59
N ARG A 235 -8.02 -15.26 20.68
CA ARG A 235 -7.09 -15.34 19.53
C ARG A 235 -5.96 -16.33 19.80
N HIS A 236 -5.26 -16.73 18.73
CA HIS A 236 -4.04 -17.54 18.77
C HIS A 236 -4.16 -18.84 19.59
N ALA A 237 -5.32 -19.49 19.56
CA ALA A 237 -5.54 -20.70 20.34
C ALA A 237 -4.60 -21.84 19.90
N ALA A 238 -4.13 -22.61 20.87
CA ALA A 238 -3.28 -23.78 20.70
C ALA A 238 -3.45 -24.74 21.88
N GLY A 239 -3.13 -26.02 21.70
CA GLY A 239 -3.33 -27.02 22.76
C GLY A 239 -2.32 -28.16 22.73
N ASP A 240 -2.34 -28.98 23.78
CA ASP A 240 -1.49 -30.16 23.95
C ASP A 240 -2.24 -31.48 23.67
N GLY A 241 -3.44 -31.40 23.09
CA GLY A 241 -4.34 -32.53 22.87
C GLY A 241 -5.35 -32.76 24.01
N THR A 242 -5.18 -32.11 25.16
CA THR A 242 -6.13 -32.19 26.30
C THR A 242 -6.62 -30.84 26.77
N ARG A 243 -5.77 -29.83 26.75
CA ARG A 243 -6.02 -28.46 27.21
C ARG A 243 -5.80 -27.47 26.08
N VAL A 244 -6.42 -26.29 26.15
CA VAL A 244 -6.23 -25.20 25.18
C VAL A 244 -5.84 -23.91 25.88
N VAL A 245 -4.73 -23.33 25.45
CA VAL A 245 -4.30 -21.97 25.78
C VAL A 245 -4.60 -21.02 24.63
N TYR A 246 -4.98 -19.80 24.96
CA TYR A 246 -5.27 -18.76 23.97
C TYR A 246 -4.96 -17.37 24.53
N GLN A 247 -4.94 -16.37 23.66
CA GLN A 247 -4.76 -14.96 24.01
C GLN A 247 -6.12 -14.25 24.01
N CYS A 248 -6.30 -13.31 24.93
CA CYS A 248 -7.40 -12.34 24.92
C CYS A 248 -6.90 -11.04 25.56
N ALA A 249 -6.97 -9.91 24.84
CA ALA A 249 -6.53 -8.58 25.31
C ALA A 249 -5.08 -8.53 25.86
N GLY A 250 -4.16 -9.28 25.24
CA GLY A 250 -2.76 -9.38 25.65
C GLY A 250 -2.50 -10.25 26.88
N ASP A 251 -3.53 -10.91 27.41
CA ASP A 251 -3.44 -11.91 28.48
C ASP A 251 -3.57 -13.33 27.93
N LEU A 252 -2.99 -14.29 28.65
CA LEU A 252 -3.13 -15.71 28.32
C LEU A 252 -4.14 -16.39 29.22
N TRP A 253 -4.98 -17.23 28.64
CA TRP A 253 -6.07 -17.95 29.30
C TRP A 253 -6.00 -19.44 28.98
N LEU A 254 -6.44 -20.28 29.91
CA LEU A 254 -6.40 -21.73 29.81
C LEU A 254 -7.80 -22.33 29.96
N VAL A 255 -8.13 -23.30 29.11
CA VAL A 255 -9.27 -24.23 29.25
C VAL A 255 -8.69 -25.61 29.55
N ASP A 256 -8.92 -26.10 30.76
CA ASP A 256 -8.35 -27.37 31.25
C ASP A 256 -9.14 -28.60 30.82
N ASP A 257 -10.45 -28.45 30.63
CA ASP A 257 -11.34 -29.53 30.23
C ASP A 257 -12.41 -29.03 29.25
N PHE A 258 -12.98 -29.95 28.48
CA PHE A 258 -13.97 -29.66 27.42
C PHE A 258 -15.37 -30.19 27.79
N SER A 259 -15.64 -30.34 29.09
CA SER A 259 -16.98 -30.64 29.58
C SER A 259 -17.90 -29.41 29.43
N PRO A 260 -19.23 -29.59 29.38
CA PRO A 260 -20.16 -28.46 29.22
C PRO A 260 -20.12 -27.40 30.33
N ASN A 261 -19.48 -27.69 31.47
CA ASN A 261 -19.40 -26.78 32.63
C ASN A 261 -17.99 -26.23 32.87
N ALA A 262 -17.04 -26.52 31.97
CA ALA A 262 -15.68 -26.00 32.06
C ALA A 262 -15.69 -24.48 31.97
N VAL A 263 -14.87 -23.82 32.77
CA VAL A 263 -14.72 -22.35 32.75
C VAL A 263 -13.25 -22.02 32.52
N PRO A 264 -12.92 -21.15 31.55
CA PRO A 264 -11.55 -20.73 31.32
C PRO A 264 -11.03 -19.89 32.49
N HIS A 265 -9.74 -19.97 32.76
CA HIS A 265 -9.09 -19.11 33.76
C HIS A 265 -7.86 -18.41 33.19
N LYS A 266 -7.58 -17.21 33.70
CA LYS A 266 -6.43 -16.39 33.29
C LYS A 266 -5.15 -16.92 33.94
N LEU A 267 -4.06 -16.99 33.17
CA LEU A 267 -2.74 -17.36 33.66
C LEU A 267 -1.99 -16.12 34.19
N ASP A 268 -1.41 -16.23 35.38
CA ASP A 268 -0.60 -15.17 35.99
C ASP A 268 0.88 -15.31 35.59
N ILE A 269 1.27 -14.57 34.55
CA ILE A 269 2.61 -14.66 33.94
C ILE A 269 3.36 -13.35 34.15
N ARG A 270 4.58 -13.47 34.69
CA ARG A 270 5.47 -12.33 34.89
C ARG A 270 6.76 -12.50 34.09
N LEU A 271 7.02 -11.60 33.15
CA LEU A 271 8.29 -11.56 32.42
C LEU A 271 9.45 -11.22 33.36
N ALA A 272 10.55 -11.97 33.24
CA ALA A 272 11.80 -11.67 33.92
C ALA A 272 12.63 -10.63 33.18
N GLY A 273 13.07 -9.59 33.88
CA GLY A 273 14.04 -8.62 33.36
C GLY A 273 13.42 -7.29 32.94
N PRO A 274 14.25 -6.35 32.44
CA PRO A 274 13.78 -5.06 31.97
C PRO A 274 13.06 -5.19 30.62
N ALA A 275 12.02 -4.38 30.41
CA ALA A 275 11.30 -4.28 29.14
C ALA A 275 12.13 -3.46 28.13
N THR A 276 13.06 -4.13 27.44
CA THR A 276 14.08 -3.48 26.60
C THR A 276 13.50 -2.75 25.40
N GLY A 277 12.36 -3.22 24.87
CA GLY A 277 11.67 -2.58 23.76
C GLY A 277 10.97 -1.26 24.11
N ARG A 278 10.74 -0.98 25.41
CA ARG A 278 10.21 0.30 25.90
C ARG A 278 11.31 1.29 26.31
N ARG A 279 12.58 0.90 26.20
CA ARG A 279 13.72 1.76 26.55
C ARG A 279 13.87 2.86 25.49
N ARG A 280 14.21 4.07 25.92
CA ARG A 280 14.60 5.16 25.00
C ARG A 280 15.88 4.84 24.22
N TYR A 281 15.93 5.26 22.95
CA TYR A 281 17.09 5.11 22.07
C TYR A 281 17.20 6.27 21.07
N GLN A 282 18.35 6.39 20.43
CA GLN A 282 18.58 7.36 19.37
C GLN A 282 18.38 6.75 17.99
N VAL A 283 17.91 7.55 17.04
CA VAL A 283 17.78 7.16 15.63
C VAL A 283 18.58 8.10 14.72
N PRO A 284 19.08 7.63 13.57
CA PRO A 284 19.70 8.51 12.58
C PRO A 284 18.68 9.48 12.00
N ALA A 285 18.88 10.78 12.19
CA ALA A 285 17.97 11.82 11.68
C ALA A 285 17.77 11.72 10.15
N ALA A 286 18.84 11.43 9.39
CA ALA A 286 18.80 11.26 7.93
C ALA A 286 17.79 10.22 7.42
N GLN A 287 17.45 9.22 8.22
CA GLN A 287 16.49 8.17 7.83
C GLN A 287 15.05 8.47 8.27
N ASN A 288 14.83 9.59 8.97
CA ASN A 288 13.58 9.93 9.66
C ASN A 288 13.17 11.39 9.41
N VAL A 289 13.65 12.02 8.33
CA VAL A 289 13.21 13.37 7.94
C VAL A 289 11.83 13.29 7.30
N ASP A 290 10.85 13.97 7.89
CA ASP A 290 9.46 13.95 7.42
C ASP A 290 8.94 15.33 6.95
N GLY A 291 9.77 16.39 7.08
CA GLY A 291 9.43 17.74 6.63
C GLY A 291 10.58 18.72 6.80
N ILE A 292 10.67 19.71 5.92
CA ILE A 292 11.69 20.78 5.97
C ILE A 292 11.02 22.11 5.60
N SER A 293 11.39 23.16 6.31
CA SER A 293 11.16 24.55 5.89
C SER A 293 12.49 25.30 5.94
N VAL A 294 12.84 25.96 4.85
CA VAL A 294 14.16 26.59 4.66
C VAL A 294 14.08 28.05 5.09
N ASP A 295 15.14 28.55 5.74
CA ASP A 295 15.22 29.96 6.09
C ASP A 295 15.29 30.86 4.85
N GLU A 296 15.17 32.17 5.08
CA GLU A 296 15.28 33.20 4.04
C GLU A 296 16.48 32.96 3.11
N THR A 297 17.66 32.67 3.66
CA THR A 297 18.91 32.68 2.87
C THR A 297 19.38 31.32 2.36
N GLY A 298 18.67 30.23 2.70
CA GLY A 298 19.13 28.86 2.46
C GLY A 298 20.42 28.52 3.22
N ARG A 299 20.64 29.11 4.40
CA ARG A 299 21.75 28.83 5.32
C ARG A 299 21.33 27.99 6.51
N ALA A 300 20.03 27.85 6.75
CA ALA A 300 19.46 27.03 7.81
C ALA A 300 18.08 26.50 7.40
N SER A 301 17.61 25.47 8.12
CA SER A 301 16.26 24.94 7.95
C SER A 301 15.68 24.53 9.30
N ALA A 302 14.36 24.66 9.43
CA ALA A 302 13.60 23.87 10.39
C ALA A 302 13.36 22.48 9.79
N VAL A 303 13.82 21.43 10.48
CA VAL A 303 13.81 20.04 10.01
C VAL A 303 12.97 19.23 10.98
N VAL A 304 11.90 18.60 10.47
CA VAL A 304 11.09 17.64 11.22
C VAL A 304 11.77 16.28 11.14
N VAL A 305 12.06 15.73 12.31
CA VAL A 305 12.61 14.38 12.47
C VAL A 305 11.70 13.61 13.42
N ARG A 306 10.98 12.61 12.90
CA ARG A 306 10.11 11.71 13.69
C ARG A 306 9.16 12.46 14.63
N GLY A 307 8.47 13.47 14.10
CA GLY A 307 7.51 14.27 14.87
C GLY A 307 8.13 15.34 15.80
N SER A 308 9.44 15.51 15.83
CA SER A 308 10.10 16.62 16.54
C SER A 308 10.69 17.63 15.55
N LEU A 309 10.84 18.89 15.98
CA LEU A 309 11.30 20.01 15.15
C LEU A 309 12.65 20.57 15.63
N TYR A 310 13.62 20.65 14.71
CA TYR A 310 14.97 21.16 14.98
C TYR A 310 15.33 22.29 14.02
N TRP A 311 15.99 23.33 14.52
CA TRP A 311 16.67 24.35 13.73
C TRP A 311 18.09 23.92 13.41
N LEU A 312 18.41 23.72 12.14
CA LEU A 312 19.71 23.25 11.68
C LEU A 312 20.35 24.27 10.73
N THR A 313 21.47 24.87 11.14
CA THR A 313 22.33 25.62 10.22
C THR A 313 23.02 24.67 9.25
N HIS A 314 22.96 24.94 7.94
CA HIS A 314 23.44 24.04 6.91
C HIS A 314 24.95 23.81 6.98
N ARG A 315 25.73 24.89 7.16
CA ARG A 315 27.21 24.84 7.24
C ARG A 315 27.73 25.11 8.65
N ASP A 316 28.57 24.21 9.16
CA ASP A 316 29.45 24.35 10.34
C ASP A 316 28.83 24.75 11.70
N GLY A 317 27.53 25.06 11.78
CA GLY A 317 26.86 25.45 13.03
C GLY A 317 26.08 24.32 13.74
N PRO A 318 25.51 24.59 14.93
CA PRO A 318 24.81 23.59 15.73
C PRO A 318 23.38 23.30 15.21
N ALA A 319 22.84 22.14 15.60
CA ALA A 319 21.40 21.91 15.63
C ALA A 319 20.83 22.41 16.97
N ARG A 320 19.64 23.01 16.95
CA ARG A 320 18.93 23.48 18.15
C ARG A 320 17.50 22.97 18.13
N THR A 321 17.02 22.43 19.24
CA THR A 321 15.63 21.99 19.36
C THR A 321 14.68 23.19 19.33
N ILE A 322 13.58 23.06 18.59
CA ILE A 322 12.42 23.97 18.67
C ILE A 322 11.28 23.29 19.44
N ALA A 323 10.97 22.03 19.11
CA ALA A 323 9.95 21.23 19.80
C ALA A 323 10.32 19.74 19.79
N ASP A 324 10.41 19.11 20.96
CA ASP A 324 10.72 17.68 21.12
C ASP A 324 9.97 17.03 22.29
N THR A 325 8.70 17.43 22.49
CA THR A 325 7.89 16.89 23.60
C THR A 325 7.51 15.43 23.31
N PRO A 326 7.88 14.47 24.19
CA PRO A 326 7.52 13.06 23.98
C PRO A 326 6.00 12.85 23.89
N GLY A 327 5.54 12.14 22.86
CA GLY A 327 4.12 11.86 22.64
C GLY A 327 3.35 13.02 22.00
N VAL A 328 4.05 13.99 21.44
CA VAL A 328 3.50 15.05 20.58
C VAL A 328 4.13 14.91 19.20
N ARG A 329 3.32 15.05 18.14
CA ARG A 329 3.77 15.01 16.75
C ARG A 329 3.67 16.39 16.11
N VAL A 330 4.82 16.89 15.69
CA VAL A 330 4.96 18.07 14.84
C VAL A 330 5.00 17.68 13.36
N ARG A 331 4.31 18.44 12.52
CA ARG A 331 4.28 18.31 11.05
C ARG A 331 4.28 19.67 10.38
N LEU A 332 4.56 19.69 9.08
CA LEU A 332 4.35 20.84 8.18
C LEU A 332 4.96 22.15 8.76
N PRO A 333 6.28 22.21 8.98
CA PRO A 333 6.91 23.46 9.42
C PRO A 333 6.83 24.51 8.31
N GLU A 334 6.66 25.78 8.68
CA GLU A 334 6.56 26.89 7.75
C GLU A 334 7.19 28.16 8.35
N MET A 335 8.13 28.78 7.63
CA MET A 335 8.72 30.06 8.06
C MET A 335 7.68 31.18 7.97
N LEU A 336 7.61 32.03 9.00
CA LEU A 336 6.72 33.20 8.98
C LEU A 336 7.44 34.39 8.35
N GLY A 337 7.61 34.35 7.02
CA GLY A 337 8.36 35.37 6.27
C GLY A 337 9.74 35.65 6.88
N THR A 338 10.07 36.94 7.04
CA THR A 338 11.35 37.38 7.61
C THR A 338 11.31 37.65 9.13
N THR A 339 10.18 37.34 9.80
CA THR A 339 9.92 37.67 11.22
C THR A 339 10.90 37.02 12.20
N GLY A 340 11.59 35.96 11.78
CA GLY A 340 12.45 35.15 12.65
C GLY A 340 11.67 34.12 13.47
N LYS A 341 10.46 33.76 13.05
CA LYS A 341 9.61 32.72 13.64
C LYS A 341 9.31 31.60 12.65
N VAL A 342 8.86 30.47 13.20
CA VAL A 342 8.36 29.31 12.45
C VAL A 342 7.01 28.89 13.02
N ALA A 343 6.05 28.62 12.13
CA ALA A 343 4.79 27.96 12.44
C ALA A 343 4.90 26.46 12.14
N TYR A 344 4.17 25.63 12.87
CA TYR A 344 4.09 24.19 12.60
C TYR A 344 2.78 23.62 13.12
N VAL A 345 2.34 22.52 12.53
CA VAL A 345 1.17 21.77 13.00
C VAL A 345 1.59 20.87 14.16
N THR A 346 0.83 20.88 15.25
CA THR A 346 1.05 20.06 16.44
C THR A 346 -0.25 19.37 16.84
N ASP A 347 -0.16 18.18 17.45
CA ASP A 347 -1.30 17.46 18.01
C ASP A 347 -1.26 17.38 19.55
N ALA A 348 -0.55 18.31 20.20
CA ALA A 348 -0.32 18.31 21.64
C ALA A 348 -1.60 18.34 22.50
N ASP A 349 -2.71 18.87 21.98
CA ASP A 349 -4.04 18.84 22.63
C ASP A 349 -4.97 17.74 22.08
N GLY A 350 -4.42 16.81 21.29
CA GLY A 350 -5.15 15.79 20.57
C GLY A 350 -5.49 16.22 19.14
N GLU A 351 -6.27 17.28 18.94
CA GLU A 351 -6.59 17.75 17.59
C GLU A 351 -5.44 18.57 16.99
N ASP A 352 -5.37 18.64 15.65
CA ASP A 352 -4.40 19.49 14.96
C ASP A 352 -4.60 20.97 15.38
N ALA A 353 -3.50 21.59 15.80
CA ALA A 353 -3.38 23.00 16.12
C ALA A 353 -2.15 23.59 15.41
N VAL A 354 -2.07 24.91 15.32
CA VAL A 354 -0.86 25.60 14.84
C VAL A 354 -0.10 26.15 16.04
N GLU A 355 1.19 25.86 16.13
CA GLU A 355 2.10 26.48 17.08
C GLU A 355 3.11 27.37 16.38
N ILE A 356 3.37 28.54 16.97
CA ILE A 356 4.35 29.51 16.48
C ILE A 356 5.47 29.62 17.51
N ALA A 357 6.71 29.37 17.09
CA ALA A 357 7.91 29.48 17.92
C ALA A 357 8.91 30.47 17.34
N GLN A 358 9.68 31.12 18.23
CA GLN A 358 10.82 31.94 17.82
C GLN A 358 11.96 31.06 17.35
N LEU A 359 12.63 31.44 16.25
CA LEU A 359 13.83 30.75 15.82
C LEU A 359 14.91 30.92 16.88
N PRO A 360 15.69 29.87 17.20
CA PRO A 360 16.77 29.96 18.18
C PRO A 360 17.91 30.90 17.73
N ARG A 361 17.75 32.21 17.92
CA ARG A 361 18.75 33.28 17.74
C ARG A 361 19.33 33.67 19.11
N ALA A 362 20.39 34.48 19.14
CA ALA A 362 21.14 34.81 20.37
C ALA A 362 20.34 35.59 21.45
N SER A 363 19.05 35.86 21.25
CA SER A 363 18.19 36.70 22.11
C SER A 363 16.94 35.95 22.57
N GLY A 364 16.96 35.48 23.82
CA GLY A 364 15.79 35.15 24.65
C GLY A 364 14.92 33.97 24.23
N ASP A 365 14.84 32.96 25.10
CA ASP A 365 13.85 31.88 24.99
C ASP A 365 12.45 32.43 25.29
N ARG A 366 11.48 32.19 24.39
CA ARG A 366 10.06 32.53 24.56
C ARG A 366 9.23 31.29 24.29
N ALA A 367 8.26 31.02 25.17
CA ALA A 367 7.36 29.89 25.00
C ALA A 367 6.60 30.00 23.66
N PRO A 368 6.44 28.88 22.92
CA PRO A 368 5.61 28.84 21.72
C PRO A 368 4.17 29.28 22.01
N HIS A 369 3.52 29.89 21.01
CA HIS A 369 2.13 30.29 21.08
C HIS A 369 1.26 29.36 20.23
N ARG A 370 0.28 28.69 20.85
CA ARG A 370 -0.63 27.75 20.18
C ARG A 370 -1.95 28.42 19.80
N LEU A 371 -2.42 28.11 18.61
CA LEU A 371 -3.59 28.69 17.96
C LEU A 371 -4.51 27.60 17.40
N ALA A 372 -5.81 27.90 17.36
CA ALA A 372 -6.83 27.16 16.59
C ALA A 372 -6.98 25.65 16.90
N SER A 373 -6.62 25.21 18.10
CA SER A 373 -6.80 23.81 18.53
C SER A 373 -8.24 23.35 18.36
N GLY A 374 -8.43 22.24 17.63
CA GLY A 374 -9.76 21.67 17.33
C GLY A 374 -10.59 22.41 16.27
N ALA A 375 -10.14 23.57 15.78
CA ALA A 375 -10.90 24.37 14.79
C ALA A 375 -10.54 24.03 13.33
N LEU A 376 -9.38 23.42 13.10
CA LEU A 376 -8.78 23.26 11.76
C LEU A 376 -9.22 21.98 11.04
N GLY A 377 -9.64 20.94 11.77
CA GLY A 377 -9.66 19.56 11.25
C GLY A 377 -8.23 19.06 10.96
N ARG A 378 -8.06 17.92 10.30
CA ARG A 378 -6.72 17.45 9.91
C ARG A 378 -6.11 18.33 8.83
N VAL A 379 -5.02 19.00 9.17
CA VAL A 379 -4.25 19.87 8.28
C VAL A 379 -3.41 19.03 7.32
N LEU A 380 -3.62 19.27 6.02
CA LEU A 380 -2.92 18.61 4.92
C LEU A 380 -1.83 19.49 4.31
N GLU A 381 -2.02 20.80 4.33
CA GLU A 381 -1.12 21.79 3.76
C GLU A 381 -1.26 23.10 4.55
N MET A 382 -0.15 23.81 4.73
CA MET A 382 -0.09 25.11 5.40
C MET A 382 0.98 25.94 4.72
N VAL A 383 0.64 27.17 4.32
CA VAL A 383 1.57 28.13 3.71
C VAL A 383 1.41 29.50 4.35
N CYS A 384 2.50 30.25 4.44
CA CYS A 384 2.51 31.59 5.01
C CYS A 384 2.43 32.68 3.95
N ASP A 385 1.79 33.81 4.28
CA ASP A 385 1.92 35.02 3.48
C ASP A 385 3.33 35.62 3.61
N PRO A 386 3.79 36.45 2.65
CA PRO A 386 5.16 36.98 2.64
C PRO A 386 5.54 37.79 3.89
N LEU A 387 4.56 38.42 4.56
CA LEU A 387 4.79 39.26 5.74
C LEU A 387 4.80 38.46 7.05
N GLY A 388 4.31 37.22 7.08
CA GLY A 388 4.23 36.43 8.31
C GLY A 388 2.98 36.69 9.15
N GLU A 389 2.02 37.46 8.64
CA GLU A 389 0.81 37.88 9.35
C GLU A 389 -0.30 36.84 9.27
N ARG A 390 -0.30 35.99 8.23
CA ARG A 390 -1.38 35.03 7.97
C ARG A 390 -0.89 33.69 7.44
N LEU A 391 -1.60 32.65 7.85
CA LEU A 391 -1.43 31.29 7.32
C LEU A 391 -2.68 30.90 6.52
N ALA A 392 -2.48 30.28 5.36
CA ALA A 392 -3.52 29.57 4.62
C ALA A 392 -3.39 28.07 4.87
N ILE A 393 -4.51 27.41 5.17
CA ILE A 393 -4.55 26.02 5.61
C ILE A 393 -5.57 25.22 4.77
N ALA A 394 -5.11 24.13 4.17
CA ALA A 394 -5.98 23.14 3.53
C ALA A 394 -6.32 22.01 4.52
N SER A 395 -7.60 21.80 4.78
CA SER A 395 -8.07 20.73 5.66
C SER A 395 -8.61 19.53 4.88
N HIS A 396 -8.54 18.35 5.50
CA HIS A 396 -9.03 17.10 4.94
C HIS A 396 -10.50 17.11 4.50
N ASP A 397 -11.33 17.95 5.14
CA ASP A 397 -12.78 18.04 4.96
C ASP A 397 -13.19 19.02 3.84
N GLY A 398 -12.24 19.46 3.01
CA GLY A 398 -12.48 20.35 1.88
C GLY A 398 -12.36 21.84 2.20
N ARG A 399 -12.18 22.22 3.47
CA ARG A 399 -12.04 23.63 3.86
C ARG A 399 -10.68 24.22 3.49
N LEU A 400 -10.71 25.46 3.00
CA LEU A 400 -9.58 26.38 2.95
C LEU A 400 -9.77 27.44 4.04
N LEU A 401 -8.85 27.49 4.99
CA LEU A 401 -8.91 28.36 6.15
C LEU A 401 -7.81 29.42 6.08
N LEU A 402 -8.10 30.62 6.60
CA LEU A 402 -7.13 31.65 6.92
C LEU A 402 -7.00 31.76 8.44
N LEU A 403 -5.76 31.82 8.94
CA LEU A 403 -5.45 31.99 10.35
C LEU A 403 -4.54 33.21 10.53
N ASP A 404 -4.99 34.20 11.30
CA ASP A 404 -4.18 35.36 11.67
C ASP A 404 -3.15 34.97 12.75
N THR A 405 -1.88 35.28 12.52
CA THR A 405 -0.77 34.91 13.42
C THR A 405 -0.68 35.84 14.65
N GLY A 406 -1.42 36.96 14.64
CA GLY A 406 -1.48 37.93 15.73
C GLY A 406 -0.45 39.06 15.67
N GLU A 407 0.20 39.26 14.53
CA GLU A 407 1.10 40.40 14.30
C GLU A 407 0.43 41.41 13.37
N GLY A 408 0.16 42.61 13.91
CA GLY A 408 -0.05 43.83 13.13
C GLY A 408 1.05 44.82 13.49
N GLU A 409 1.46 45.64 12.53
CA GLU A 409 2.57 46.60 12.62
C GLU A 409 2.79 47.24 14.01
N GLY A 410 4.00 47.05 14.56
CA GLY A 410 4.68 48.04 15.42
C GLY A 410 3.92 48.63 16.61
N GLY A 411 3.47 47.81 17.56
CA GLY A 411 3.00 48.29 18.88
C GLY A 411 4.09 48.22 19.94
N GLU A 412 4.71 49.36 20.28
CA GLU A 412 5.48 49.50 21.53
C GLU A 412 4.63 49.03 22.72
N ALA A 413 5.25 48.24 23.60
CA ALA A 413 4.64 47.73 24.82
C ALA A 413 4.17 48.90 25.70
N ALA A 414 2.88 49.22 25.64
CA ALA A 414 2.23 50.05 26.62
C ALA A 414 2.03 49.22 27.90
N GLU A 415 2.89 49.46 28.88
CA GLU A 415 2.65 49.08 30.27
C GLU A 415 1.24 49.52 30.69
N THR A 416 0.40 48.56 31.09
CA THR A 416 -0.84 48.84 31.80
C THR A 416 -0.71 48.31 33.23
N PRO A 417 -0.94 49.15 34.25
CA PRO A 417 -0.83 48.75 35.65
C PRO A 417 -2.04 47.91 36.08
N ALA A 418 -1.78 47.03 37.03
CA ALA A 418 -2.76 46.16 37.67
C ALA A 418 -3.95 46.92 38.27
N ALA A 419 -5.17 46.39 38.08
CA ALA A 419 -6.33 46.74 38.88
C ALA A 419 -7.19 45.50 39.17
N GLU A 420 -7.70 45.50 40.39
CA GLU A 420 -8.29 44.40 41.14
C GLU A 420 -9.66 43.92 40.64
N ALA A 421 -9.98 42.70 41.07
CA ALA A 421 -11.25 42.03 40.89
C ALA A 421 -12.40 42.66 41.69
N ALA A 422 -13.60 42.67 41.11
CA ALA A 422 -14.85 42.68 41.84
C ALA A 422 -16.00 42.06 41.01
N GLU A 423 -16.87 41.35 41.71
CA GLU A 423 -17.96 40.47 41.25
C GLU A 423 -19.16 41.21 40.60
N GLY A 424 -20.03 40.46 39.90
CA GLY A 424 -21.21 40.93 39.14
C GLY A 424 -22.41 41.47 39.98
N PRO A 425 -23.69 41.46 39.49
CA PRO A 425 -24.27 40.70 38.37
C PRO A 425 -25.34 41.40 37.46
N ALA A 426 -25.70 40.69 36.38
CA ALA A 426 -26.97 40.53 35.62
C ALA A 426 -28.11 41.58 35.57
N ASN A 427 -28.58 41.88 34.34
CA ASN A 427 -29.98 41.96 33.81
C ASN A 427 -29.96 42.70 32.44
N ALA A 428 -30.41 42.15 31.31
CA ALA A 428 -31.76 41.83 30.81
C ALA A 428 -32.30 42.86 29.75
N GLU A 429 -32.49 42.35 28.52
CA GLU A 429 -33.45 42.70 27.44
C GLU A 429 -33.67 44.15 26.91
N GLY A 430 -33.70 44.30 25.57
CA GLY A 430 -34.49 45.35 24.89
C GLY A 430 -34.05 45.87 23.50
N ALA A 431 -34.62 45.27 22.45
CA ALA A 431 -35.15 45.85 21.18
C ALA A 431 -34.38 46.85 20.26
N GLU A 432 -34.25 46.40 18.99
CA GLU A 432 -34.51 47.05 17.67
C GLU A 432 -34.10 48.51 17.33
N GLY A 433 -33.28 48.63 16.26
CA GLY A 433 -33.59 49.45 15.08
C GLY A 433 -32.87 50.80 14.89
N ALA A 434 -31.97 50.90 13.90
CA ALA A 434 -31.92 51.95 12.85
C ALA A 434 -30.56 52.00 12.12
N GLU A 435 -30.64 52.37 10.84
CA GLU A 435 -29.60 52.42 9.81
C GLU A 435 -28.56 53.56 9.95
N GLU A 436 -27.51 53.38 9.13
CA GLU A 436 -26.74 54.38 8.38
C GLU A 436 -25.40 54.91 8.90
N THR A 437 -24.38 54.61 8.07
CA THR A 437 -23.18 55.40 7.76
C THR A 437 -22.10 55.52 8.83
N GLY A 438 -21.07 54.69 8.67
CA GLY A 438 -19.74 54.93 9.22
C GLY A 438 -18.73 54.16 8.39
N GLN A 439 -17.91 54.88 7.61
CA GLN A 439 -16.64 54.36 7.11
C GLN A 439 -15.80 54.00 8.34
N GLY A 440 -15.77 52.71 8.68
CA GLY A 440 -14.94 52.17 9.75
C GLY A 440 -13.79 51.40 9.13
N GLU A 441 -12.58 51.84 9.43
CA GLU A 441 -11.37 51.01 9.32
C GLU A 441 -11.64 49.65 9.95
N VAL A 442 -11.26 48.58 9.24
CA VAL A 442 -11.32 47.21 9.76
C VAL A 442 -10.34 47.12 10.93
N PRO A 443 -10.79 46.82 12.16
CA PRO A 443 -9.87 46.57 13.26
C PRO A 443 -9.09 45.29 12.93
N GLY A 444 -7.77 45.31 13.13
CA GLY A 444 -6.92 44.12 13.01
C GLY A 444 -7.52 42.94 13.78
N GLY A 445 -7.62 41.78 13.11
CA GLY A 445 -8.17 40.56 13.68
C GLY A 445 -7.46 40.19 14.99
N ALA A 446 -8.22 39.70 15.96
CA ALA A 446 -7.64 39.17 17.19
C ALA A 446 -6.76 37.95 16.85
N ALA A 447 -5.57 37.87 17.44
CA ALA A 447 -4.65 36.75 17.25
C ALA A 447 -5.38 35.40 17.40
N GLY A 448 -5.20 34.49 16.44
CA GLY A 448 -5.84 33.17 16.45
C GLY A 448 -7.23 33.10 15.83
N GLN A 449 -7.71 34.17 15.19
CA GLN A 449 -8.96 34.13 14.44
C GLN A 449 -8.84 33.19 13.22
N VAL A 450 -9.68 32.16 13.18
CA VAL A 450 -9.83 31.26 12.02
C VAL A 450 -10.98 31.73 11.16
N THR A 451 -10.74 31.92 9.86
CA THR A 451 -11.75 32.28 8.88
C THR A 451 -11.82 31.22 7.79
N GLU A 452 -13.00 30.64 7.53
CA GLU A 452 -13.23 29.79 6.36
C GLU A 452 -13.36 30.67 5.10
N LEU A 453 -12.48 30.45 4.12
CA LEU A 453 -12.50 31.17 2.84
C LEU A 453 -13.44 30.48 1.84
N ILE A 454 -13.34 29.16 1.74
CA ILE A 454 -14.18 28.32 0.88
C ILE A 454 -14.14 26.87 1.39
N ARG A 455 -15.15 26.08 1.03
CA ARG A 455 -15.17 24.62 1.21
C ARG A 455 -15.51 23.93 -0.09
N SER A 456 -14.71 22.94 -0.48
CA SER A 456 -15.03 22.06 -1.59
C SER A 456 -15.90 20.89 -1.15
N VAL A 457 -16.78 20.45 -2.05
CA VAL A 457 -17.60 19.23 -1.91
C VAL A 457 -16.99 18.02 -2.62
N ASN A 458 -15.86 18.20 -3.33
CA ASN A 458 -15.19 17.14 -4.11
C ASN A 458 -13.84 16.73 -3.49
N GLY A 459 -13.69 16.91 -2.18
CA GLY A 459 -12.47 16.58 -1.43
C GLY A 459 -11.57 17.79 -1.15
N PRO A 460 -10.36 17.58 -0.60
CA PRO A 460 -9.49 18.65 -0.13
C PRO A 460 -8.93 19.53 -1.27
N VAL A 461 -8.90 20.84 -1.01
CA VAL A 461 -8.08 21.80 -1.78
C VAL A 461 -6.60 21.50 -1.61
N ARG A 462 -5.77 21.91 -2.57
CA ARG A 462 -4.33 21.67 -2.59
C ARG A 462 -3.59 22.81 -3.28
N ASP A 463 -2.27 22.81 -3.12
CA ASP A 463 -1.31 23.65 -3.83
C ASP A 463 -1.55 25.15 -3.59
N LEU A 464 -1.51 25.52 -2.31
CA LEU A 464 -1.74 26.89 -1.86
C LEU A 464 -0.53 27.77 -2.21
N ALA A 465 -0.77 28.98 -2.73
CA ALA A 465 0.29 29.94 -3.01
C ALA A 465 -0.18 31.39 -2.80
N PHE A 466 0.47 32.12 -1.89
CA PHE A 466 0.28 33.55 -1.76
C PHE A 466 0.97 34.32 -2.89
N SER A 467 0.42 35.46 -3.26
CA SER A 467 1.11 36.44 -4.09
C SER A 467 2.31 37.05 -3.36
N PRO A 468 3.33 37.58 -4.07
CA PRO A 468 4.51 38.18 -3.45
C PRO A 468 4.22 39.38 -2.54
N ASP A 469 3.08 40.03 -2.72
CA ASP A 469 2.60 41.14 -1.88
C ASP A 469 1.57 40.71 -0.82
N GLY A 470 1.25 39.40 -0.71
CA GLY A 470 0.27 38.85 0.22
C GLY A 470 -1.19 39.23 -0.06
N ALA A 471 -1.47 39.98 -1.12
CA ALA A 471 -2.83 40.48 -1.42
C ALA A 471 -3.78 39.42 -2.00
N TRP A 472 -3.22 38.35 -2.58
CA TRP A 472 -3.95 37.26 -3.22
C TRP A 472 -3.47 35.89 -2.75
N LEU A 473 -4.38 34.92 -2.74
CA LEU A 473 -4.10 33.50 -2.53
C LEU A 473 -4.61 32.69 -3.72
N ALA A 474 -3.75 31.86 -4.32
CA ALA A 474 -4.09 30.90 -5.35
C ALA A 474 -4.16 29.48 -4.78
N TRP A 475 -4.99 28.62 -5.38
CA TRP A 475 -5.01 27.18 -5.08
C TRP A 475 -5.59 26.35 -6.22
N SER A 476 -5.34 25.05 -6.19
CA SER A 476 -5.99 24.05 -7.03
C SER A 476 -7.25 23.50 -6.34
N HIS A 477 -8.43 23.90 -6.84
CA HIS A 477 -9.73 23.50 -6.32
C HIS A 477 -10.25 22.23 -7.02
N PRO A 478 -10.68 21.19 -6.29
CA PRO A 478 -11.19 19.98 -6.92
C PRO A 478 -12.58 20.19 -7.53
N GLY A 479 -12.72 19.79 -8.79
CA GLY A 479 -13.93 19.89 -9.60
C GLY A 479 -14.73 18.57 -9.65
N ILE A 480 -15.53 18.41 -10.71
CA ILE A 480 -16.40 17.23 -10.89
C ILE A 480 -15.57 15.96 -11.08
N GLY A 481 -15.98 14.89 -10.40
CA GLY A 481 -15.32 13.59 -10.50
C GLY A 481 -14.11 13.50 -9.56
N ARG A 482 -13.15 12.63 -9.89
CA ARG A 482 -12.01 12.32 -9.01
C ARG A 482 -10.73 13.09 -9.35
N SER A 483 -10.62 13.66 -10.55
CA SER A 483 -9.35 14.20 -11.05
C SER A 483 -9.41 15.63 -11.59
N LEU A 484 -10.55 16.12 -12.09
CA LEU A 484 -10.64 17.49 -12.61
C LEU A 484 -10.38 18.52 -11.51
N ARG A 485 -9.60 19.56 -11.84
CA ARG A 485 -9.24 20.64 -10.91
C ARG A 485 -9.17 21.97 -11.63
N GLU A 486 -9.51 23.05 -10.94
CA GLU A 486 -9.41 24.41 -11.46
C GLU A 486 -8.56 25.30 -10.56
N ILE A 487 -7.84 26.24 -11.16
CA ILE A 487 -7.11 27.24 -10.41
C ILE A 487 -8.06 28.36 -10.03
N LYS A 488 -8.12 28.67 -8.74
CA LYS A 488 -8.88 29.80 -8.19
C LYS A 488 -7.95 30.79 -7.52
N LEU A 489 -8.41 32.04 -7.42
CA LEU A 489 -7.76 33.14 -6.72
C LEU A 489 -8.72 33.76 -5.72
N ALA A 490 -8.22 34.15 -4.55
CA ALA A 490 -8.95 34.94 -3.58
C ALA A 490 -8.19 36.23 -3.27
N ARG A 491 -8.86 37.38 -3.37
CA ARG A 491 -8.33 38.65 -2.85
C ARG A 491 -8.54 38.70 -1.36
N ILE A 492 -7.48 38.86 -0.57
CA ILE A 492 -7.56 38.70 0.89
C ILE A 492 -8.39 39.81 1.56
N LYS A 493 -8.27 41.05 1.08
CA LYS A 493 -8.91 42.24 1.68
C LYS A 493 -10.44 42.12 1.80
N ASP A 494 -11.10 41.59 0.77
CA ASP A 494 -12.57 41.50 0.69
C ASP A 494 -13.07 40.09 0.39
N ARG A 495 -12.15 39.11 0.32
CA ARG A 495 -12.42 37.68 0.12
C ARG A 495 -13.15 37.40 -1.20
N LEU A 496 -12.95 38.25 -2.20
CA LEU A 496 -13.45 38.02 -3.55
C LEU A 496 -12.73 36.82 -4.17
N ILE A 497 -13.47 35.75 -4.47
CA ILE A 497 -12.97 34.56 -5.16
C ILE A 497 -13.27 34.67 -6.66
N VAL A 498 -12.27 34.39 -7.49
CA VAL A 498 -12.38 34.37 -8.95
C VAL A 498 -11.72 33.12 -9.53
N ASP A 499 -12.25 32.67 -10.66
CA ASP A 499 -11.74 31.51 -11.39
C ASP A 499 -10.66 31.95 -12.39
N VAL A 500 -9.48 31.32 -12.32
CA VAL A 500 -8.41 31.51 -13.30
C VAL A 500 -8.59 30.56 -14.48
N THR A 501 -9.01 29.33 -14.20
CA THR A 501 -9.34 28.33 -15.21
C THR A 501 -10.78 27.85 -15.05
N ASN A 502 -11.30 27.11 -16.04
CA ASN A 502 -12.72 26.77 -16.13
C ASN A 502 -13.06 25.34 -15.67
N GLY A 503 -12.13 24.65 -15.01
CA GLY A 503 -12.33 23.30 -14.45
C GLY A 503 -12.50 22.16 -15.45
N ARG A 504 -12.19 22.37 -16.74
CA ARG A 504 -12.28 21.31 -17.76
C ARG A 504 -11.09 20.35 -17.79
N PHE A 505 -10.02 20.67 -17.08
CA PHE A 505 -8.75 19.93 -17.10
C PHE A 505 -8.27 19.65 -15.67
N GLU A 506 -7.13 19.01 -15.51
CA GLU A 506 -6.47 18.83 -14.22
C GLU A 506 -5.40 19.94 -14.09
N ASP A 507 -5.77 21.04 -13.43
CA ASP A 507 -4.90 22.19 -13.20
C ASP A 507 -4.36 22.19 -11.76
N GLU A 508 -3.03 22.22 -11.60
CA GLU A 508 -2.32 21.94 -10.34
C GLU A 508 -1.13 22.88 -10.14
N ASN A 509 -0.59 22.93 -8.91
CA ASN A 509 0.61 23.71 -8.53
C ASN A 509 0.63 25.17 -9.03
N PRO A 510 -0.38 26.02 -8.74
CA PRO A 510 -0.33 27.43 -9.09
C PRO A 510 0.74 28.18 -8.28
N VAL A 511 1.52 29.04 -8.93
CA VAL A 511 2.51 29.91 -8.29
C VAL A 511 2.57 31.26 -8.96
N PHE A 512 2.76 32.32 -8.17
CA PHE A 512 2.98 33.66 -8.69
C PHE A 512 4.46 33.86 -9.04
N THR A 513 4.73 34.63 -10.10
CA THR A 513 6.08 35.14 -10.34
C THR A 513 6.41 36.24 -9.32
N ARG A 514 7.69 36.36 -8.92
CA ARG A 514 8.15 37.36 -7.94
C ARG A 514 7.81 38.81 -8.29
N ASP A 515 7.78 39.13 -9.58
CA ASP A 515 7.42 40.45 -10.09
C ASP A 515 5.91 40.73 -10.02
N GLY A 516 5.09 39.77 -9.58
CA GLY A 516 3.66 39.90 -9.42
C GLY A 516 2.86 40.00 -10.73
N ARG A 517 3.53 39.83 -11.89
CA ARG A 517 2.91 40.04 -13.22
C ARG A 517 2.16 38.82 -13.73
N TYR A 518 2.54 37.62 -13.30
CA TYR A 518 2.02 36.37 -13.85
C TYR A 518 1.67 35.35 -12.76
N LEU A 519 0.72 34.47 -13.08
CA LEU A 519 0.47 33.22 -12.38
C LEU A 519 0.83 32.05 -13.30
N ALA A 520 1.78 31.22 -12.87
CA ALA A 520 2.14 29.97 -13.53
C ALA A 520 1.45 28.78 -12.85
N PHE A 521 1.18 27.70 -13.59
CA PHE A 521 0.59 26.48 -13.04
C PHE A 521 0.87 25.29 -13.98
N LEU A 522 0.67 24.07 -13.49
CA LEU A 522 0.76 22.84 -14.29
C LEU A 522 -0.63 22.43 -14.78
N SER A 523 -0.72 21.90 -16.01
CA SER A 523 -2.02 21.45 -16.52
C SER A 523 -1.93 20.27 -17.48
N TRP A 524 -2.77 19.27 -17.23
CA TRP A 524 -3.04 18.13 -18.11
C TRP A 524 -4.06 18.49 -19.20
N ARG A 525 -3.68 19.41 -20.10
CA ARG A 525 -4.53 19.86 -21.22
C ARG A 525 -3.93 19.63 -22.61
N GLY A 526 -2.81 18.91 -22.69
CA GLY A 526 -2.20 18.48 -23.95
C GLY A 526 -2.84 17.19 -24.46
N PHE A 527 -3.56 17.26 -25.58
CA PHE A 527 -4.17 16.09 -26.23
C PHE A 527 -3.35 15.65 -27.45
N ASP A 528 -2.19 15.04 -27.17
CA ASP A 528 -1.33 14.43 -28.19
C ASP A 528 -1.31 12.91 -28.01
N PRO A 529 -2.15 12.16 -28.75
CA PRO A 529 -2.33 10.74 -28.51
C PRO A 529 -1.17 9.90 -29.06
N VAL A 530 -0.78 8.88 -28.31
CA VAL A 530 0.23 7.88 -28.68
C VAL A 530 -0.45 6.54 -28.93
N TYR A 531 -0.06 5.87 -30.02
CA TYR A 531 -0.55 4.53 -30.35
C TYR A 531 -0.02 3.49 -29.37
N ASP A 532 -0.93 2.75 -28.75
CA ASP A 532 -0.61 1.58 -27.95
C ASP A 532 -0.24 0.40 -28.86
N VAL A 533 0.94 -0.17 -28.64
CA VAL A 533 1.49 -1.25 -29.47
C VAL A 533 0.75 -2.59 -29.29
N HIS A 534 0.06 -2.79 -28.16
CA HIS A 534 -0.60 -4.03 -27.75
C HIS A 534 -2.12 -4.04 -27.97
N THR A 535 -2.79 -2.91 -28.03
CA THR A 535 -4.24 -2.87 -28.25
C THR A 535 -4.62 -2.16 -29.53
N GLY A 536 -3.74 -1.32 -30.08
CA GLY A 536 -4.08 -0.41 -31.17
C GLY A 536 -4.98 0.74 -30.73
N ASP A 537 -5.20 0.91 -29.41
CA ASP A 537 -5.87 2.07 -28.85
C ASP A 537 -4.92 3.29 -28.87
N LEU A 538 -5.46 4.45 -28.50
CA LEU A 538 -4.73 5.70 -28.33
C LEU A 538 -4.75 6.12 -26.86
N SER A 539 -3.64 6.62 -26.34
CA SER A 539 -3.50 7.11 -24.96
C SER A 539 -2.77 8.45 -24.89
N PHE A 540 -2.85 9.17 -23.75
CA PHE A 540 -2.26 10.50 -23.57
C PHE A 540 -1.18 10.50 -22.44
N PRO A 541 -0.06 9.76 -22.58
CA PRO A 541 0.91 9.59 -21.48
C PRO A 541 1.73 10.86 -21.16
N LEU A 542 1.72 11.87 -22.04
CA LEU A 542 2.51 13.10 -21.95
C LEU A 542 1.61 14.35 -21.93
N GLY A 543 0.50 14.32 -21.19
CA GLY A 543 -0.52 15.36 -21.26
C GLY A 543 -0.21 16.69 -20.55
N CYS A 544 0.82 16.76 -19.71
CA CYS A 544 1.07 17.92 -18.85
C CYS A 544 2.12 18.89 -19.40
N ARG A 545 1.88 20.20 -19.24
CA ARG A 545 2.85 21.29 -19.43
C ARG A 545 2.68 22.36 -18.35
N PRO A 546 3.72 23.16 -18.07
CA PRO A 546 3.54 24.45 -17.43
C PRO A 546 2.77 25.43 -18.34
N TYR A 547 1.89 26.21 -17.73
CA TYR A 547 1.11 27.29 -18.34
C TYR A 547 1.30 28.58 -17.53
N LEU A 548 1.07 29.71 -18.18
CA LEU A 548 1.20 31.06 -17.63
C LEU A 548 -0.06 31.88 -17.91
N VAL A 549 -0.49 32.69 -16.96
CA VAL A 549 -1.54 33.69 -17.12
C VAL A 549 -1.00 35.08 -16.75
N PRO A 550 -0.91 36.02 -17.70
CA PRO A 550 -0.74 37.45 -17.37
C PRO A 550 -1.92 37.96 -16.54
N LEU A 551 -1.65 38.53 -15.37
CA LEU A 551 -2.70 38.93 -14.41
C LEU A 551 -3.41 40.23 -14.82
N SER A 552 -2.80 41.06 -15.67
CA SER A 552 -3.40 42.24 -16.30
C SER A 552 -3.38 42.12 -17.83
N SER A 553 -4.36 42.68 -18.54
CA SER A 553 -4.36 42.76 -20.01
C SER A 553 -3.24 43.65 -20.57
N ALA A 554 -2.69 44.55 -19.75
CA ALA A 554 -1.54 45.39 -20.11
C ALA A 554 -0.21 44.63 -20.04
N THR A 555 -0.17 43.47 -19.39
CA THR A 555 1.04 42.65 -19.27
C THR A 555 1.17 41.74 -20.49
N PRO A 556 2.17 41.93 -21.37
CA PRO A 556 2.38 41.03 -22.49
C PRO A 556 2.78 39.64 -22.02
N SER A 557 2.43 38.60 -22.76
CA SER A 557 2.98 37.26 -22.50
C SER A 557 4.49 37.27 -22.81
N PRO A 558 5.36 36.69 -21.95
CA PRO A 558 6.79 36.55 -22.23
C PRO A 558 7.08 35.66 -23.44
N PHE A 559 6.07 34.94 -23.92
CA PHE A 559 6.14 34.09 -25.11
C PHE A 559 5.41 34.71 -26.31
N ALA A 560 4.97 35.97 -26.24
CA ALA A 560 4.36 36.67 -27.37
C ALA A 560 5.37 36.97 -28.48
N LEU A 561 4.91 37.09 -29.71
CA LEU A 561 5.75 37.52 -30.84
C LEU A 561 5.90 39.05 -30.79
N ASN A 562 7.13 39.55 -30.77
CA ASN A 562 7.43 40.98 -30.81
C ASN A 562 7.44 41.46 -32.29
N PRO A 563 6.71 42.54 -32.65
CA PRO A 563 6.75 43.15 -33.98
C PRO A 563 8.16 43.48 -34.50
N GLU A 564 9.10 43.82 -33.61
CA GLU A 564 10.49 44.16 -33.94
C GLU A 564 11.41 42.93 -34.07
N GLY A 565 10.85 41.71 -33.98
CA GLY A 565 11.60 40.46 -33.92
C GLY A 565 12.04 40.10 -32.49
N ARG A 566 12.52 38.86 -32.30
CA ARG A 566 13.02 38.40 -30.99
C ARG A 566 14.55 38.48 -30.92
N PRO A 567 15.13 38.77 -29.74
CA PRO A 567 16.54 38.52 -29.49
C PRO A 567 16.89 37.06 -29.81
N ALA A 568 18.12 36.80 -30.30
CA ALA A 568 18.57 35.45 -30.66
C ALA A 568 18.53 34.44 -29.49
N ALA A 569 18.54 34.95 -28.25
CA ALA A 569 18.39 34.15 -27.04
C ALA A 569 16.95 33.68 -26.76
N GLY A 570 15.93 34.25 -27.43
CA GLY A 570 14.51 34.08 -27.11
C GLY A 570 14.06 34.91 -25.90
N GLY A 571 12.76 35.24 -25.83
CA GLY A 571 12.13 35.92 -24.68
C GLY A 571 11.88 37.43 -24.82
N LEU A 572 11.73 38.14 -23.69
CA LEU A 572 11.42 39.59 -23.61
C LEU A 572 12.64 40.45 -24.00
N ASP A 573 12.41 41.69 -24.44
CA ASP A 573 13.51 42.60 -24.82
C ASP A 573 14.35 43.03 -23.60
N PRO A 574 15.70 43.14 -23.73
CA PRO A 574 16.60 43.47 -22.60
C PRO A 574 16.34 44.83 -21.92
N VAL A 575 15.51 45.68 -22.52
CA VAL A 575 15.20 47.03 -22.00
C VAL A 575 14.15 46.99 -20.88
N GLU A 576 13.54 45.84 -20.61
CA GLU A 576 12.71 45.61 -19.41
C GLU A 576 13.51 45.03 -18.22
N GLU A 577 14.86 44.97 -18.30
CA GLU A 577 15.73 44.74 -17.14
C GLU A 577 15.81 46.01 -16.26
N GLU A 578 14.69 46.43 -15.64
CA GLU A 578 14.82 47.31 -14.46
C GLU A 578 15.02 46.45 -13.20
N GLU A 579 16.23 46.58 -12.66
CA GLU A 579 16.67 46.12 -11.35
C GLU A 579 15.70 46.58 -10.26
N THR A 580 14.73 45.74 -9.88
CA THR A 580 14.17 45.81 -8.53
C THR A 580 14.07 44.39 -8.00
N GLY A 581 14.96 44.05 -7.05
CA GLY A 581 14.85 42.83 -6.25
C GLY A 581 13.76 42.91 -5.18
N GLU A 582 12.74 43.77 -5.38
CA GLU A 582 11.61 43.95 -4.46
C GLU A 582 10.38 43.18 -4.97
N ALA A 583 9.52 42.72 -4.04
CA ALA A 583 8.28 42.01 -4.37
C ALA A 583 7.34 42.93 -5.16
N GLY A 584 6.93 42.50 -6.37
CA GLY A 584 6.07 43.30 -7.23
C GLY A 584 4.62 43.29 -6.77
N THR A 585 3.94 44.44 -6.85
CA THR A 585 2.50 44.56 -6.56
C THR A 585 1.67 43.77 -7.57
N VAL A 586 0.75 42.93 -7.07
CA VAL A 586 -0.10 42.08 -7.91
C VAL A 586 -1.40 42.79 -8.29
N THR A 587 -1.54 43.07 -9.58
CA THR A 587 -2.79 43.60 -10.15
C THR A 587 -3.50 42.53 -10.97
N VAL A 588 -4.68 42.11 -10.53
CA VAL A 588 -5.51 41.14 -11.23
C VAL A 588 -6.70 41.84 -11.90
N GLU A 589 -6.71 41.81 -13.22
CA GLU A 589 -7.90 42.09 -14.02
C GLU A 589 -8.69 40.78 -14.13
N VAL A 590 -9.97 40.76 -13.77
CA VAL A 590 -10.78 39.52 -13.79
C VAL A 590 -11.33 39.23 -15.19
N GLU A 591 -11.62 40.28 -15.96
CA GLU A 591 -12.19 40.15 -17.30
C GLU A 591 -11.23 39.38 -18.22
N GLY A 592 -11.73 38.30 -18.84
CA GLY A 592 -10.96 37.48 -19.77
C GLY A 592 -9.74 36.76 -19.17
N LEU A 593 -9.64 36.59 -17.84
CA LEU A 593 -8.48 35.95 -17.19
C LEU A 593 -8.23 34.53 -17.72
N ALA A 594 -9.27 33.69 -17.81
CA ALA A 594 -9.17 32.36 -18.38
C ALA A 594 -8.78 32.33 -19.87
N ASN A 595 -9.00 33.42 -20.61
CA ASN A 595 -8.64 33.53 -22.02
C ASN A 595 -7.17 33.93 -22.24
N ARG A 596 -6.46 34.34 -21.17
CA ARG A 596 -5.05 34.77 -21.22
C ARG A 596 -4.04 33.64 -21.00
N VAL A 597 -4.51 32.42 -20.75
CA VAL A 597 -3.65 31.25 -20.50
C VAL A 597 -2.78 30.92 -21.72
N THR A 598 -1.46 30.86 -21.51
CA THR A 598 -0.45 30.57 -22.55
C THR A 598 0.46 29.41 -22.13
N PRO A 599 0.75 28.41 -22.98
CA PRO A 599 1.68 27.32 -22.64
C PRO A 599 3.14 27.78 -22.64
N PHE A 600 3.95 27.18 -21.77
CA PHE A 600 5.41 27.32 -21.85
C PHE A 600 5.96 26.61 -23.10
N PRO A 601 7.06 27.11 -23.70
CA PRO A 601 7.70 26.51 -24.88
C PRO A 601 8.57 25.31 -24.49
N VAL A 602 7.99 24.34 -23.78
CA VAL A 602 8.64 23.08 -23.37
C VAL A 602 7.86 21.87 -23.91
N ILE A 603 8.52 20.72 -23.96
CA ILE A 603 7.86 19.47 -24.33
C ILE A 603 6.74 19.16 -23.33
N ALA A 604 5.74 18.39 -23.76
CA ALA A 604 4.76 17.87 -22.81
C ALA A 604 5.35 16.66 -22.08
N SER A 605 5.06 16.52 -20.79
CA SER A 605 5.62 15.49 -19.92
C SER A 605 4.72 15.24 -18.70
N LYS A 606 5.27 14.64 -17.65
CA LYS A 606 4.67 14.61 -16.32
C LYS A 606 5.49 15.54 -15.41
N TYR A 607 4.88 16.64 -15.00
CA TYR A 607 5.52 17.66 -14.17
C TYR A 607 4.90 17.69 -12.77
N SER A 608 5.66 18.12 -11.76
CA SER A 608 5.16 18.39 -10.41
C SER A 608 6.04 19.41 -9.69
N ALA A 609 5.61 19.89 -8.51
CA ALA A 609 6.40 20.75 -7.62
C ALA A 609 6.93 22.01 -8.33
N LEU A 610 6.02 22.76 -8.94
CA LEU A 610 6.33 24.04 -9.59
C LEU A 610 6.57 25.12 -8.52
N HIS A 611 7.71 25.80 -8.56
CA HIS A 611 8.03 26.90 -7.64
C HIS A 611 8.71 28.08 -8.37
N PRO A 612 8.47 29.33 -7.95
CA PRO A 612 9.26 30.47 -8.39
C PRO A 612 10.66 30.43 -7.76
N VAL A 613 11.65 30.94 -8.49
CA VAL A 613 13.02 31.11 -8.01
C VAL A 613 13.59 32.48 -8.41
N ALA A 614 14.74 32.84 -7.83
CA ALA A 614 15.39 34.14 -8.05
C ALA A 614 15.68 34.41 -9.54
N GLY A 615 15.73 35.69 -9.90
CA GLY A 615 16.00 36.12 -11.28
C GLY A 615 14.85 35.88 -12.26
N GLY A 616 13.61 35.81 -11.77
CA GLY A 616 12.40 35.66 -12.60
C GLY A 616 12.27 34.28 -13.27
N GLY A 617 12.82 33.24 -12.65
CA GLY A 617 12.73 31.87 -13.15
C GLY A 617 11.74 30.99 -12.38
N LEU A 618 11.52 29.79 -12.90
CA LEU A 618 10.72 28.74 -12.26
C LEU A 618 11.54 27.45 -12.19
N VAL A 619 11.28 26.63 -11.18
CA VAL A 619 11.78 25.24 -11.11
C VAL A 619 10.64 24.25 -11.00
N TRP A 620 10.86 23.03 -11.48
CA TRP A 620 9.91 21.93 -11.37
C TRP A 620 10.59 20.57 -11.45
N LEU A 621 9.87 19.53 -11.04
CA LEU A 621 10.25 18.14 -11.25
C LEU A 621 9.65 17.62 -12.56
N ARG A 622 10.50 17.08 -13.44
CA ARG A 622 10.08 16.35 -14.64
C ARG A 622 10.26 14.85 -14.43
N TRP A 623 9.16 14.11 -14.47
CA TRP A 623 9.15 12.66 -14.29
C TRP A 623 9.36 11.93 -15.63
N PRO A 624 10.16 10.86 -15.65
CA PRO A 624 10.18 9.95 -16.79
C PRO A 624 8.83 9.23 -16.93
N ILE A 625 8.46 8.83 -18.16
CA ILE A 625 7.40 7.85 -18.34
C ILE A 625 7.92 6.51 -17.84
N SER A 626 7.30 5.96 -16.80
CA SER A 626 7.60 4.63 -16.29
C SER A 626 6.39 3.70 -16.48
N GLY A 627 6.66 2.47 -16.90
CA GLY A 627 5.65 1.43 -16.99
C GLY A 627 5.25 0.94 -15.60
N ALA A 628 3.98 0.57 -15.42
CA ALA A 628 3.43 0.14 -14.13
C ALA A 628 4.12 -1.11 -13.53
N LEU A 629 4.86 -1.87 -14.34
CA LEU A 629 5.64 -3.04 -13.90
C LEU A 629 7.11 -2.73 -13.55
N GLY A 630 7.55 -1.48 -13.75
CA GLY A 630 8.92 -1.05 -13.47
C GLY A 630 9.97 -1.53 -14.48
N GLU A 631 9.58 -2.18 -15.58
CA GLU A 631 10.50 -2.77 -16.58
C GLU A 631 11.01 -1.76 -17.63
N THR A 632 10.70 -0.47 -17.48
CA THR A 632 11.13 0.57 -18.43
C THR A 632 12.64 0.81 -18.39
N PHE A 633 13.28 0.59 -17.24
CA PHE A 633 14.67 0.94 -17.01
C PHE A 633 15.62 -0.24 -17.20
N ALA A 634 16.81 0.02 -17.75
CA ALA A 634 17.78 -1.02 -18.11
C ALA A 634 18.43 -1.69 -16.89
N ASN A 635 18.48 -1.00 -15.74
CA ASN A 635 18.99 -1.55 -14.49
C ASN A 635 17.80 -2.05 -13.64
N PRO A 636 17.63 -3.36 -13.44
CA PRO A 636 16.56 -3.90 -12.62
C PRO A 636 16.65 -3.51 -11.13
N ALA A 637 17.83 -3.09 -10.67
CA ALA A 637 18.05 -2.60 -9.31
C ALA A 637 17.71 -1.10 -9.15
N ASP A 638 17.55 -0.38 -10.26
CA ASP A 638 17.18 1.03 -10.30
C ASP A 638 15.92 1.20 -11.16
N THR A 639 14.78 0.94 -10.53
CA THR A 639 13.44 1.16 -11.10
C THR A 639 12.90 2.54 -10.75
N SER A 640 13.77 3.42 -10.24
CA SER A 640 13.39 4.47 -9.31
C SER A 640 12.42 5.50 -9.90
N GLY A 641 12.40 5.63 -11.23
CA GLY A 641 11.50 6.55 -11.93
C GLY A 641 11.64 7.98 -11.41
N ARG A 642 12.81 8.32 -10.84
CA ARG A 642 13.03 9.57 -10.11
C ARG A 642 12.98 10.76 -11.07
N PRO A 643 12.46 11.90 -10.61
CA PRO A 643 12.37 13.08 -11.44
C PRO A 643 13.73 13.75 -11.62
N THR A 644 13.83 14.54 -12.69
CA THR A 644 14.89 15.54 -12.89
C THR A 644 14.40 16.89 -12.43
N LEU A 645 15.23 17.65 -11.72
CA LEU A 645 14.95 19.02 -11.34
C LEU A 645 15.37 19.96 -12.49
N GLU A 646 14.41 20.66 -13.07
CA GLU A 646 14.64 21.57 -14.18
C GLU A 646 14.39 23.02 -13.75
N TYR A 647 15.15 23.94 -14.35
CA TYR A 647 14.99 25.39 -14.23
C TYR A 647 14.56 25.96 -15.58
N PHE A 648 13.67 26.95 -15.54
CA PHE A 648 13.26 27.71 -16.70
C PHE A 648 13.38 29.20 -16.43
N ASN A 649 14.22 29.88 -17.22
CA ASN A 649 14.34 31.32 -17.20
C ASN A 649 13.25 31.93 -18.09
N ILE A 650 12.29 32.65 -17.50
CA ILE A 650 11.15 33.22 -18.24
C ILE A 650 11.64 34.27 -19.24
N THR A 651 12.53 35.17 -18.82
CA THR A 651 13.04 36.28 -19.63
C THR A 651 13.80 35.81 -20.87
N LYS A 652 14.54 34.70 -20.77
CA LYS A 652 15.31 34.10 -21.88
C LYS A 652 14.54 32.97 -22.59
N ALA A 653 13.34 32.62 -22.12
CA ALA A 653 12.58 31.45 -22.56
C ALA A 653 13.42 30.17 -22.67
N LYS A 654 14.33 29.94 -21.71
CA LYS A 654 15.34 28.88 -21.77
C LYS A 654 15.24 27.93 -20.59
N LYS A 655 15.21 26.63 -20.90
CA LYS A 655 15.28 25.52 -19.93
C LYS A 655 16.72 25.04 -19.69
N SER A 656 17.06 24.68 -18.46
CA SER A 656 18.26 23.90 -18.10
C SER A 656 17.95 22.87 -17.00
N GLU A 657 18.81 21.87 -16.85
CA GLU A 657 18.71 20.86 -15.79
C GLU A 657 19.64 21.25 -14.64
N LEU A 658 19.14 21.16 -13.40
CA LEU A 658 19.90 21.49 -12.19
C LEU A 658 20.42 20.25 -11.47
N VAL A 659 19.55 19.25 -11.34
CA VAL A 659 19.84 17.97 -10.66
C VAL A 659 19.22 16.84 -11.47
N ASP A 660 20.03 15.82 -11.80
CA ASP A 660 19.63 14.69 -12.64
C ASP A 660 18.53 13.84 -11.99
N HIS A 661 18.75 13.45 -10.72
CA HIS A 661 17.82 12.66 -9.91
C HIS A 661 17.76 13.17 -8.47
N LEU A 662 16.56 13.19 -7.89
CA LEU A 662 16.29 13.56 -6.50
C LEU A 662 14.96 12.96 -6.04
N ASP A 663 14.68 13.01 -4.74
CA ASP A 663 13.40 12.59 -4.17
C ASP A 663 12.41 13.76 -4.12
N TRP A 664 12.86 14.90 -3.57
CA TRP A 664 12.10 16.17 -3.48
C TRP A 664 13.03 17.34 -3.10
N PHE A 665 12.52 18.57 -3.09
CA PHE A 665 13.27 19.75 -2.69
C PHE A 665 12.39 20.77 -1.94
N ALA A 666 13.03 21.73 -1.27
CA ALA A 666 12.41 22.93 -0.71
C ALA A 666 13.20 24.19 -1.14
N VAL A 667 12.52 25.34 -1.27
CA VAL A 667 13.11 26.61 -1.73
C VAL A 667 13.41 27.52 -0.53
N SER A 668 14.50 28.30 -0.57
CA SER A 668 14.77 29.35 0.43
C SER A 668 13.80 30.53 0.30
N GLY A 669 13.57 31.27 1.38
CA GLY A 669 12.64 32.42 1.37
C GLY A 669 13.06 33.56 0.43
N ASP A 670 14.35 33.68 0.11
CA ASP A 670 14.88 34.62 -0.89
C ASP A 670 14.95 34.03 -2.31
N ASP A 671 14.48 32.79 -2.49
CA ASP A 671 14.43 32.06 -3.75
C ASP A 671 15.80 31.77 -4.41
N THR A 672 16.92 32.04 -3.74
CA THR A 672 18.26 31.88 -4.32
C THR A 672 18.84 30.49 -4.15
N ARG A 673 18.28 29.68 -3.25
CA ARG A 673 18.78 28.35 -2.88
C ARG A 673 17.68 27.30 -2.88
N LEU A 674 18.09 26.06 -3.15
CA LEU A 674 17.25 24.87 -3.05
C LEU A 674 17.90 23.89 -2.07
N VAL A 675 17.13 23.39 -1.10
CA VAL A 675 17.52 22.24 -0.28
C VAL A 675 16.98 20.98 -0.93
N VAL A 676 17.87 20.17 -1.49
CA VAL A 676 17.57 18.94 -2.22
C VAL A 676 17.73 17.73 -1.30
N VAL A 677 16.77 16.82 -1.38
CA VAL A 677 16.80 15.52 -0.69
C VAL A 677 16.96 14.39 -1.71
N ASP A 678 17.97 13.54 -1.50
CA ASP A 678 18.37 12.47 -2.41
C ASP A 678 18.82 11.26 -1.59
N GLU A 679 17.98 10.21 -1.52
CA GLU A 679 18.27 8.95 -0.80
C GLU A 679 18.69 9.13 0.67
N GLY A 680 18.15 10.15 1.33
CA GLY A 680 18.46 10.51 2.73
C GLY A 680 19.65 11.45 2.90
N GLU A 681 20.31 11.84 1.80
CA GLU A 681 21.30 12.92 1.80
C GLU A 681 20.63 14.27 1.52
N LEU A 682 21.05 15.31 2.26
CA LEU A 682 20.56 16.67 2.12
C LEU A 682 21.69 17.60 1.65
N ARG A 683 21.40 18.44 0.66
CA ARG A 683 22.32 19.47 0.18
C ARG A 683 21.60 20.75 -0.20
N ALA A 684 22.19 21.90 0.14
CA ALA A 684 21.76 23.20 -0.36
C ALA A 684 22.56 23.56 -1.62
N VAL A 685 21.86 23.92 -2.71
CA VAL A 685 22.42 24.24 -4.02
C VAL A 685 21.84 25.56 -4.55
N PRO A 686 22.46 26.23 -5.54
CA PRO A 686 21.84 27.37 -6.23
C PRO A 686 20.52 27.00 -6.91
N SER A 687 19.60 27.96 -7.01
CA SER A 687 18.27 27.74 -7.61
C SER A 687 18.21 27.94 -9.13
N THR A 688 19.25 28.53 -9.74
CA THR A 688 19.25 28.92 -11.16
C THR A 688 20.32 28.23 -12.00
N GLU A 689 21.28 27.55 -11.37
CA GLU A 689 22.38 26.88 -12.03
C GLU A 689 22.81 25.61 -11.27
N PRO A 690 23.41 24.62 -11.95
CA PRO A 690 23.90 23.42 -11.28
C PRO A 690 24.91 23.76 -10.19
N GLY A 691 24.77 23.13 -9.02
CA GLY A 691 25.73 23.28 -7.94
C GLY A 691 27.09 22.68 -8.28
N ASP A 692 28.15 23.35 -7.82
CA ASP A 692 29.54 22.89 -7.89
C ASP A 692 30.14 22.72 -6.48
N GLY A 693 31.45 22.49 -6.38
CA GLY A 693 32.13 22.27 -5.10
C GLY A 693 32.14 23.48 -4.16
N ASP A 694 32.00 24.70 -4.69
CA ASP A 694 32.05 25.93 -3.91
C ASP A 694 30.63 26.41 -3.53
N THR A 695 29.64 26.07 -4.35
CA THR A 695 28.24 26.50 -4.20
C THR A 695 27.34 25.46 -3.56
N THR A 696 27.74 24.19 -3.52
CA THR A 696 26.99 23.10 -2.86
C THR A 696 27.38 22.98 -1.39
N VAL A 697 26.39 22.99 -0.50
CA VAL A 697 26.59 22.75 0.94
C VAL A 697 25.91 21.45 1.34
N TRP A 698 26.71 20.45 1.71
CA TRP A 698 26.20 19.21 2.28
C TRP A 698 25.75 19.42 3.73
N ILE A 699 24.52 19.02 4.03
CA ILE A 699 23.88 19.29 5.31
C ILE A 699 24.08 18.07 6.23
N ASP A 700 24.98 18.19 7.20
CA ASP A 700 25.25 17.09 8.15
C ASP A 700 24.12 16.92 9.17
N LEU A 701 23.25 15.95 8.93
CA LEU A 701 22.12 15.58 9.80
C LEU A 701 22.55 14.84 11.08
N ARG A 702 23.80 14.37 11.21
CA ARG A 702 24.29 13.74 12.45
C ARG A 702 24.34 14.72 13.62
N ARG A 703 24.25 16.03 13.34
CA ARG A 703 24.16 17.09 14.35
C ARG A 703 22.82 17.12 15.08
N ILE A 704 21.77 16.51 14.50
CA ILE A 704 20.49 16.32 15.17
C ILE A 704 20.56 15.02 15.98
N LEU A 705 20.48 15.14 17.30
CA LEU A 705 20.37 14.02 18.21
C LEU A 705 18.91 13.86 18.65
N HIS A 706 18.19 12.95 18.01
CA HIS A 706 16.81 12.65 18.35
C HIS A 706 16.75 11.40 19.26
N GLU A 707 16.12 11.52 20.42
CA GLU A 707 15.85 10.43 21.35
C GLU A 707 14.36 10.05 21.28
N VAL A 708 14.10 8.79 20.96
CA VAL A 708 12.78 8.18 20.88
C VAL A 708 12.33 7.72 22.27
N ASP A 709 11.07 8.00 22.62
CA ASP A 709 10.37 7.45 23.78
C ASP A 709 9.21 6.54 23.30
N PRO A 710 9.44 5.21 23.13
CA PRO A 710 8.46 4.34 22.48
C PRO A 710 7.09 4.33 23.15
N PRO A 711 6.95 4.25 24.49
CA PRO A 711 5.66 4.40 25.15
C PRO A 711 4.91 5.69 24.81
N ALA A 712 5.62 6.82 24.68
CA ALA A 712 4.99 8.09 24.34
C ALA A 712 4.57 8.14 22.86
N GLU A 713 5.41 7.62 21.96
CA GLU A 713 5.09 7.52 20.53
C GLU A 713 3.90 6.61 20.27
N TRP A 714 3.81 5.43 20.88
CA TRP A 714 2.68 4.52 20.68
C TRP A 714 1.36 5.10 21.22
N ARG A 715 1.39 5.84 22.32
CA ARG A 715 0.21 6.60 22.78
C ARG A 715 -0.23 7.60 21.72
N GLN A 716 0.70 8.45 21.25
CA GLN A 716 0.39 9.45 20.23
C GLN A 716 -0.13 8.80 18.93
N ALA A 717 0.56 7.77 18.44
CA ALA A 717 0.21 7.08 17.20
C ALA A 717 -1.14 6.37 17.30
N TYR A 718 -1.49 5.82 18.47
CA TYR A 718 -2.81 5.23 18.73
C TYR A 718 -3.93 6.29 18.62
N GLU A 719 -3.77 7.44 19.28
CA GLU A 719 -4.75 8.53 19.17
C GLU A 719 -4.86 9.07 17.75
N GLU A 720 -3.72 9.24 17.08
CA GLU A 720 -3.69 9.72 15.70
C GLU A 720 -4.41 8.74 14.76
N ALA A 721 -4.19 7.43 14.91
CA ALA A 721 -4.91 6.41 14.15
C ALA A 721 -6.42 6.54 14.36
N GLY A 722 -6.86 6.70 15.62
CA GLY A 722 -8.25 6.94 15.96
C GLY A 722 -8.86 8.16 15.25
N ARG A 723 -8.15 9.29 15.27
CA ARG A 723 -8.58 10.54 14.60
C ARG A 723 -8.64 10.41 13.09
N ILE A 724 -7.63 9.78 12.47
CA ILE A 724 -7.58 9.56 11.02
C ILE A 724 -8.75 8.68 10.59
N ILE A 725 -9.02 7.57 11.28
CA ILE A 725 -10.16 6.70 10.97
C ILE A 725 -11.47 7.49 11.06
N ARG A 726 -11.70 8.21 12.15
CA ARG A 726 -12.90 9.05 12.34
C ARG A 726 -13.07 10.10 11.24
N GLY A 727 -11.98 10.71 10.77
CA GLY A 727 -12.02 11.77 9.76
C GLY A 727 -12.20 11.29 8.31
N TYR A 728 -11.91 10.02 8.02
CA TYR A 728 -11.88 9.50 6.64
C TYR A 728 -12.73 8.25 6.40
N PHE A 729 -13.33 7.65 7.43
CA PHE A 729 -14.18 6.48 7.24
C PHE A 729 -15.38 6.81 6.35
N TRP A 730 -15.76 5.88 5.49
CA TRP A 730 -16.70 6.12 4.38
C TRP A 730 -18.09 6.60 4.83
N ASP A 731 -18.56 6.13 5.98
CA ASP A 731 -19.79 6.62 6.61
C ASP A 731 -19.45 7.58 7.75
N PRO A 732 -19.81 8.87 7.65
CA PRO A 732 -19.62 9.83 8.75
C PRO A 732 -20.29 9.42 10.07
N GLY A 733 -21.32 8.56 10.02
CA GLY A 733 -21.97 7.97 11.19
C GLY A 733 -21.26 6.73 11.76
N MET A 734 -20.06 6.39 11.27
CA MET A 734 -19.28 5.21 11.66
C MET A 734 -20.06 3.88 11.57
N CYS A 735 -21.07 3.78 10.70
CA CYS A 735 -22.01 2.66 10.63
C CYS A 735 -22.70 2.33 11.97
N GLY A 736 -22.86 3.33 12.85
CA GLY A 736 -23.42 3.18 14.19
C GLY A 736 -22.44 2.68 15.25
N ILE A 737 -21.14 2.59 14.94
CA ILE A 737 -20.08 2.23 15.91
C ILE A 737 -19.77 3.44 16.78
N ASP A 738 -19.81 3.26 18.11
CA ASP A 738 -19.25 4.23 19.06
C ASP A 738 -17.73 4.15 19.06
N TRP A 739 -17.12 4.90 18.14
CA TRP A 739 -15.69 4.83 17.88
C TRP A 739 -14.84 5.31 19.06
N ASP A 740 -15.29 6.33 19.78
CA ASP A 740 -14.58 6.83 20.96
C ASP A 740 -14.61 5.80 22.09
N ALA A 741 -15.75 5.11 22.30
CA ALA A 741 -15.83 4.01 23.26
C ALA A 741 -14.92 2.82 22.90
N VAL A 742 -14.81 2.47 21.61
CA VAL A 742 -13.85 1.45 21.13
C VAL A 742 -12.43 1.89 21.46
N LEU A 743 -12.06 3.14 21.15
CA LEU A 743 -10.73 3.65 21.47
C LEU A 743 -10.44 3.60 22.98
N ASP A 744 -11.41 3.97 23.82
CA ASP A 744 -11.25 3.93 25.28
C ASP A 744 -11.12 2.51 25.83
N GLN A 745 -11.84 1.55 25.26
CA GLN A 745 -11.74 0.14 25.63
C GLN A 745 -10.33 -0.42 25.40
N TYR A 746 -9.71 -0.07 24.27
CA TYR A 746 -8.40 -0.61 23.86
C TYR A 746 -7.20 0.19 24.39
N ARG A 747 -7.39 1.47 24.76
CA ARG A 747 -6.34 2.39 25.22
C ARG A 747 -5.43 1.83 26.33
N PRO A 748 -5.92 1.13 27.37
CA PRO A 748 -5.06 0.57 28.41
C PRO A 748 -4.05 -0.47 27.90
N LEU A 749 -4.31 -1.11 26.76
CA LEU A 749 -3.42 -2.11 26.17
C LEU A 749 -2.17 -1.49 25.54
N VAL A 750 -2.22 -0.21 25.15
CA VAL A 750 -1.06 0.55 24.64
C VAL A 750 0.07 0.60 25.69
N GLU A 751 -0.27 0.59 26.97
CA GLU A 751 0.74 0.58 28.05
C GLU A 751 1.46 -0.76 28.21
N ARG A 752 1.00 -1.81 27.52
CA ARG A 752 1.53 -3.18 27.62
C ARG A 752 2.43 -3.57 26.46
N VAL A 753 2.31 -2.91 25.30
CA VAL A 753 3.12 -3.23 24.11
C VAL A 753 4.56 -2.77 24.30
N ALA A 754 5.48 -3.51 23.70
CA ALA A 754 6.92 -3.30 23.81
C ALA A 754 7.65 -3.53 22.48
N SER A 755 6.94 -3.79 21.38
CA SER A 755 7.54 -3.86 20.03
C SER A 755 6.61 -3.27 18.96
N PRO A 756 7.15 -2.87 17.78
CA PRO A 756 6.33 -2.46 16.65
C PRO A 756 5.32 -3.51 16.17
N ASP A 757 5.63 -4.81 16.24
CA ASP A 757 4.69 -5.86 15.83
C ASP A 757 3.56 -6.06 16.85
N GLU A 758 3.83 -5.87 18.15
CA GLU A 758 2.77 -5.84 19.19
C GLU A 758 1.85 -4.63 19.05
N PHE A 759 2.41 -3.45 18.80
CA PHE A 759 1.61 -2.25 18.54
C PHE A 759 0.75 -2.40 17.28
N ALA A 760 1.31 -2.97 16.20
CA ALA A 760 0.55 -3.27 15.01
C ALA A 760 -0.51 -4.36 15.23
N ASP A 761 -0.25 -5.36 16.07
CA ASP A 761 -1.24 -6.38 16.46
C ASP A 761 -2.43 -5.75 17.20
N LEU A 762 -2.16 -4.86 18.16
CA LEU A 762 -3.19 -4.11 18.86
C LEU A 762 -4.03 -3.26 17.89
N LEU A 763 -3.39 -2.50 17.00
CA LEU A 763 -4.09 -1.68 16.01
C LEU A 763 -4.94 -2.51 15.04
N ARG A 764 -4.51 -3.72 14.64
CA ARG A 764 -5.35 -4.62 13.82
C ARG A 764 -6.65 -4.97 14.52
N GLU A 765 -6.60 -5.20 15.82
CA GLU A 765 -7.79 -5.56 16.59
C GLU A 765 -8.75 -4.38 16.80
N VAL A 766 -8.19 -3.16 16.98
CA VAL A 766 -8.94 -1.91 17.08
C VAL A 766 -9.63 -1.58 15.75
N LEU A 767 -8.87 -1.56 14.65
CA LEU A 767 -9.41 -1.29 13.31
C LEU A 767 -10.36 -2.42 12.84
N GLY A 768 -10.17 -3.64 13.33
CA GLY A 768 -11.09 -4.74 13.09
C GLY A 768 -12.50 -4.51 13.62
N GLU A 769 -12.69 -3.64 14.62
CA GLU A 769 -14.04 -3.27 15.11
C GLU A 769 -14.88 -2.52 14.07
N LEU A 770 -14.24 -1.90 13.08
CA LEU A 770 -14.96 -1.28 11.95
C LEU A 770 -15.79 -2.30 11.17
N GLY A 771 -15.51 -3.60 11.30
CA GLY A 771 -16.26 -4.65 10.62
C GLY A 771 -16.26 -4.52 9.09
N THR A 772 -15.25 -3.85 8.54
CA THR A 772 -15.17 -3.41 7.14
C THR A 772 -13.83 -3.83 6.53
N SER A 773 -13.85 -4.15 5.24
CA SER A 773 -12.67 -4.47 4.43
C SER A 773 -11.65 -3.32 4.38
N HIS A 774 -10.41 -3.64 3.97
CA HIS A 774 -9.35 -2.65 3.69
C HIS A 774 -8.88 -1.78 4.88
N ALA A 775 -9.14 -2.21 6.12
CA ALA A 775 -8.56 -1.61 7.34
C ALA A 775 -7.22 -2.28 7.70
N TYR A 776 -6.18 -2.04 6.89
CA TYR A 776 -4.90 -2.72 7.02
C TYR A 776 -3.93 -1.98 7.94
N VAL A 777 -3.09 -2.75 8.64
CA VAL A 777 -2.03 -2.24 9.52
C VAL A 777 -0.70 -2.92 9.20
N THR A 778 0.26 -2.10 8.81
CA THR A 778 1.67 -2.50 8.63
C THR A 778 2.49 -1.89 9.76
N ALA A 779 3.15 -2.74 10.55
CA ALA A 779 4.03 -2.30 11.63
C ALA A 779 5.13 -1.36 11.12
N ALA A 780 5.56 -0.43 11.97
CA ALA A 780 6.81 0.30 11.76
C ALA A 780 8.00 -0.65 11.53
N ARG A 781 9.12 -0.13 11.00
CA ARG A 781 10.26 -0.96 10.56
C ARG A 781 10.70 -1.93 11.67
N ARG A 782 10.78 -3.21 11.30
CA ARG A 782 10.94 -4.40 12.18
C ARG A 782 12.20 -4.40 13.06
N ASN A 783 13.17 -3.54 12.79
CA ASN A 783 14.50 -3.53 13.39
C ASN A 783 14.86 -2.13 13.91
N GLU A 784 14.01 -1.47 14.69
CA GLU A 784 14.43 -0.23 15.36
C GLU A 784 15.53 -0.54 16.39
N GLY A 785 16.77 -0.31 15.97
CA GLY A 785 18.01 -0.78 16.59
C GLY A 785 19.13 -0.96 15.54
N PRO A 786 20.31 -1.50 15.89
CA PRO A 786 21.36 -1.78 14.92
C PRO A 786 20.85 -2.74 13.83
N PRO A 787 20.96 -2.40 12.54
CA PRO A 787 20.41 -3.25 11.48
C PRO A 787 21.15 -4.59 11.42
N HIS A 788 20.40 -5.70 11.47
CA HIS A 788 20.94 -7.00 11.07
C HIS A 788 21.12 -7.01 9.55
N TYR A 789 22.27 -7.50 9.09
CA TYR A 789 22.50 -7.68 7.66
C TYR A 789 21.59 -8.79 7.13
N GLN A 790 20.64 -8.44 6.27
CA GLN A 790 19.69 -9.37 5.66
C GLN A 790 19.76 -9.26 4.14
N ARG A 791 19.71 -10.40 3.45
CA ARG A 791 19.63 -10.49 1.99
C ARG A 791 18.58 -11.51 1.58
N ARG A 792 18.08 -11.39 0.34
CA ARG A 792 17.03 -12.27 -0.20
C ARG A 792 17.58 -13.67 -0.46
N GLN A 793 16.73 -14.68 -0.24
CA GLN A 793 17.02 -16.05 -0.64
C GLN A 793 17.23 -16.12 -2.17
N GLY A 794 18.24 -16.87 -2.62
CA GLY A 794 18.46 -17.12 -4.04
C GLY A 794 17.58 -18.27 -4.56
N LEU A 795 16.79 -18.00 -5.60
CA LEU A 795 15.90 -18.98 -6.24
C LEU A 795 16.35 -19.29 -7.68
N LEU A 796 16.40 -20.57 -8.05
CA LEU A 796 16.93 -21.00 -9.36
C LEU A 796 15.85 -21.18 -10.45
N GLY A 797 14.58 -20.89 -10.13
CA GLY A 797 13.47 -21.10 -11.08
C GLY A 797 13.40 -22.55 -11.57
N ALA A 798 13.66 -23.51 -10.69
CA ALA A 798 13.77 -24.92 -11.00
C ALA A 798 13.41 -25.77 -9.77
N ASN A 799 12.87 -26.97 -10.00
CA ASN A 799 12.59 -27.92 -8.93
C ASN A 799 13.74 -28.92 -8.83
N PHE A 800 14.16 -29.21 -7.61
CA PHE A 800 15.15 -30.26 -7.31
C PHE A 800 14.47 -31.42 -6.57
N VAL A 801 15.09 -32.59 -6.65
CA VAL A 801 14.67 -33.78 -5.91
C VAL A 801 15.90 -34.48 -5.35
N ARG A 802 15.83 -34.86 -4.08
CA ARG A 802 16.86 -35.66 -3.42
C ARG A 802 16.84 -37.10 -3.96
N ARG A 803 17.99 -37.58 -4.42
CA ARG A 803 18.23 -38.94 -4.90
C ARG A 803 19.46 -39.51 -4.19
N GLU A 804 19.72 -40.82 -4.32
CA GLU A 804 20.91 -41.45 -3.74
C GLU A 804 22.22 -40.79 -4.22
N ALA A 805 22.27 -40.38 -5.49
CA ALA A 805 23.42 -39.70 -6.08
C ALA A 805 23.58 -38.22 -5.66
N GLY A 806 22.63 -37.66 -4.90
CA GLY A 806 22.59 -36.26 -4.48
C GLY A 806 21.34 -35.50 -4.96
N TRP A 807 21.43 -34.17 -4.98
CA TRP A 807 20.32 -33.28 -5.36
C TRP A 807 20.22 -33.14 -6.88
N ALA A 808 19.30 -33.89 -7.48
CA ALA A 808 19.08 -33.92 -8.92
C ALA A 808 18.07 -32.84 -9.35
N LEU A 809 18.37 -32.16 -10.46
CA LEU A 809 17.47 -31.24 -11.12
C LEU A 809 16.27 -32.02 -11.69
N ARG A 810 15.08 -31.77 -11.15
CA ARG A 810 13.84 -32.42 -11.63
C ARG A 810 13.32 -31.74 -12.89
N ARG A 811 13.22 -30.41 -12.87
CA ARG A 811 12.65 -29.62 -13.95
C ARG A 811 13.14 -28.18 -13.86
N ILE A 812 13.54 -27.61 -14.99
CA ILE A 812 13.70 -26.16 -15.15
C ILE A 812 12.33 -25.60 -15.51
N LEU A 813 11.84 -24.60 -14.77
CA LEU A 813 10.54 -24.03 -15.07
C LEU A 813 10.60 -23.30 -16.42
N PRO A 814 9.63 -23.53 -17.33
CA PRO A 814 9.59 -22.84 -18.60
C PRO A 814 9.33 -21.35 -18.36
N GLY A 815 10.15 -20.50 -18.97
CA GLY A 815 9.92 -19.06 -18.94
C GLY A 815 8.92 -18.59 -19.99
N ASP A 816 8.53 -17.33 -19.89
CA ASP A 816 7.76 -16.62 -20.92
C ASP A 816 8.59 -15.46 -21.46
N SER A 817 8.79 -15.41 -22.77
CA SER A 817 9.64 -14.38 -23.40
C SER A 817 9.08 -12.97 -23.31
N SER A 818 7.80 -12.81 -22.96
CA SER A 818 7.13 -11.52 -22.83
C SER A 818 7.08 -10.99 -21.39
N ASP A 819 7.69 -11.69 -20.44
CA ASP A 819 7.85 -11.25 -19.05
C ASP A 819 9.30 -11.48 -18.63
N SER A 820 10.05 -10.39 -18.45
CA SER A 820 11.49 -10.46 -18.21
C SER A 820 11.84 -11.15 -16.88
N ARG A 821 10.90 -11.11 -15.91
CA ARG A 821 11.02 -11.72 -14.58
C ARG A 821 10.60 -13.20 -14.61
N ALA A 822 9.89 -13.66 -15.63
CA ALA A 822 9.49 -15.04 -15.80
C ALA A 822 10.56 -15.87 -16.55
N ARG A 823 11.80 -15.88 -16.05
CA ARG A 823 12.89 -16.67 -16.65
C ARG A 823 13.75 -17.37 -15.61
N SER A 824 13.90 -18.69 -15.73
CA SER A 824 14.86 -19.43 -14.90
C SER A 824 16.30 -19.01 -15.22
N PRO A 825 17.14 -18.74 -14.22
CA PRO A 825 18.58 -18.52 -14.39
C PRO A 825 19.31 -19.73 -15.03
N LEU A 826 18.74 -20.94 -14.94
CA LEU A 826 19.32 -22.14 -15.55
C LEU A 826 18.92 -22.31 -17.03
N ALA A 827 17.95 -21.55 -17.53
CA ALA A 827 17.49 -21.66 -18.92
C ALA A 827 18.60 -21.28 -19.92
N GLY A 828 18.90 -22.18 -20.85
CA GLY A 828 19.92 -21.97 -21.89
C GLY A 828 21.36 -22.31 -21.47
N THR A 829 21.59 -22.73 -20.22
CA THR A 829 22.93 -23.11 -19.71
C THR A 829 23.43 -24.47 -20.21
N GLY A 830 22.56 -25.25 -20.85
CA GLY A 830 22.84 -26.62 -21.29
C GLY A 830 22.81 -27.66 -20.17
N ILE A 831 22.42 -27.28 -18.94
CA ILE A 831 22.08 -28.21 -17.87
C ILE A 831 20.73 -28.88 -18.20
N ARG A 832 20.63 -30.19 -17.95
CA ARG A 832 19.46 -31.01 -18.29
C ARG A 832 18.86 -31.65 -17.04
N GLU A 833 17.59 -32.01 -17.12
CA GLU A 833 16.91 -32.80 -16.08
C GLU A 833 17.72 -34.07 -15.75
N GLY A 834 17.75 -34.42 -14.47
CA GLY A 834 18.58 -35.49 -13.92
C GLY A 834 20.00 -35.08 -13.51
N ALA A 835 20.52 -33.93 -13.96
CA ALA A 835 21.84 -33.46 -13.54
C ALA A 835 21.87 -33.17 -12.03
N VAL A 836 22.92 -33.62 -11.34
CA VAL A 836 23.10 -33.48 -9.89
C VAL A 836 23.90 -32.22 -9.60
N LEU A 837 23.36 -31.31 -8.78
CA LEU A 837 24.07 -30.14 -8.29
C LEU A 837 24.99 -30.56 -7.15
N THR A 838 26.30 -30.42 -7.35
CA THR A 838 27.31 -30.87 -6.38
C THR A 838 27.96 -29.74 -5.61
N HIS A 839 28.06 -28.53 -6.19
CA HIS A 839 28.68 -27.37 -5.52
C HIS A 839 27.96 -26.06 -5.84
N VAL A 840 27.98 -25.14 -4.87
CA VAL A 840 27.60 -23.72 -5.00
C VAL A 840 28.78 -22.89 -4.51
N ASP A 841 29.33 -22.01 -5.35
CA ASP A 841 30.55 -21.22 -5.08
C ASP A 841 31.72 -22.07 -4.55
N GLY A 842 31.91 -23.24 -5.16
CA GLY A 842 32.96 -24.20 -4.77
C GLY A 842 32.71 -24.92 -3.44
N ARG A 843 31.61 -24.66 -2.74
CA ARG A 843 31.22 -25.37 -1.51
C ARG A 843 30.33 -26.57 -1.85
N PRO A 844 30.60 -27.77 -1.30
CA PRO A 844 29.81 -28.95 -1.59
C PRO A 844 28.37 -28.80 -1.10
N VAL A 845 27.42 -29.25 -1.91
CA VAL A 845 26.01 -29.32 -1.54
C VAL A 845 25.82 -30.41 -0.49
N ASP A 846 25.15 -30.04 0.60
CA ASP A 846 24.86 -30.98 1.68
C ASP A 846 23.80 -32.01 1.25
N PRO A 847 23.99 -33.30 1.54
CA PRO A 847 23.10 -34.35 1.07
C PRO A 847 21.72 -34.34 1.74
N VAL A 848 21.53 -33.63 2.86
CA VAL A 848 20.27 -33.54 3.60
C VAL A 848 19.55 -32.22 3.30
N THR A 849 20.23 -31.10 3.49
CA THR A 849 19.66 -29.74 3.38
C THR A 849 19.68 -29.21 1.94
N GLY A 850 20.47 -29.80 1.05
CA GLY A 850 20.55 -29.42 -0.35
C GLY A 850 21.24 -28.08 -0.59
N PRO A 851 21.01 -27.44 -1.75
CA PRO A 851 21.71 -26.22 -2.12
C PRO A 851 21.19 -24.97 -1.41
N TYR A 852 20.02 -25.03 -0.78
CA TYR A 852 19.28 -23.87 -0.30
C TYR A 852 20.03 -23.04 0.76
N PRO A 853 20.71 -23.64 1.76
CA PRO A 853 21.53 -22.88 2.71
C PRO A 853 22.68 -22.12 2.05
N LEU A 854 23.26 -22.67 0.97
CA LEU A 854 24.34 -22.03 0.22
C LEU A 854 23.84 -20.90 -0.68
N LEU A 855 22.53 -20.87 -0.98
CA LEU A 855 21.86 -19.81 -1.74
C LEU A 855 21.24 -18.73 -0.83
N ALA A 856 21.34 -18.88 0.49
CA ALA A 856 20.84 -17.90 1.45
C ALA A 856 21.58 -16.56 1.29
N GLY A 857 20.84 -15.51 0.96
CA GLY A 857 21.40 -14.19 0.70
C GLY A 857 22.04 -14.01 -0.69
N ALA A 858 21.90 -15.00 -1.58
CA ALA A 858 22.43 -14.97 -2.94
C ALA A 858 21.44 -14.44 -4.00
N GLY A 859 20.20 -14.08 -3.61
CA GLY A 859 19.23 -13.51 -4.55
C GLY A 859 19.73 -12.18 -5.14
N GLY A 860 19.71 -12.07 -6.46
CA GLY A 860 20.16 -10.87 -7.18
C GLY A 860 21.68 -10.68 -7.26
N THR A 861 22.48 -11.68 -6.87
CA THR A 861 23.95 -11.66 -7.03
C THR A 861 24.43 -12.87 -7.83
N THR A 862 25.65 -12.81 -8.37
CA THR A 862 26.25 -13.92 -9.12
C THR A 862 26.66 -15.07 -8.20
N VAL A 863 26.34 -16.31 -8.58
CA VAL A 863 26.83 -17.55 -7.98
C VAL A 863 27.33 -18.52 -9.05
N GLU A 864 28.36 -19.32 -8.73
CA GLU A 864 28.81 -20.46 -9.55
C GLU A 864 28.13 -21.75 -9.10
N LEU A 865 27.49 -22.47 -10.02
CA LEU A 865 26.89 -23.77 -9.78
C LEU A 865 27.65 -24.86 -10.53
N THR A 866 27.96 -25.97 -9.84
CA THR A 866 28.63 -27.13 -10.44
C THR A 866 27.68 -28.32 -10.52
N PHE A 867 27.41 -28.80 -11.73
CA PHE A 867 26.55 -29.96 -11.99
C PHE A 867 27.30 -31.16 -12.54
N VAL A 868 26.92 -32.37 -12.15
CA VAL A 868 27.35 -33.63 -12.78
C VAL A 868 26.16 -34.24 -13.55
N PRO A 869 26.31 -34.64 -14.82
CA PRO A 869 25.24 -35.30 -15.57
C PRO A 869 24.78 -36.60 -14.90
N ALA A 870 23.50 -36.96 -15.03
CA ALA A 870 22.93 -38.17 -14.44
C ALA A 870 23.74 -39.46 -14.76
N ASP A 871 24.26 -39.56 -15.99
CA ASP A 871 24.99 -40.73 -16.49
C ASP A 871 26.53 -40.54 -16.49
N GLY A 872 27.05 -39.52 -15.79
CA GLY A 872 28.45 -39.10 -15.87
C GLY A 872 29.20 -39.15 -14.54
N GLY A 873 30.52 -39.42 -14.59
CA GLY A 873 31.42 -39.23 -13.47
C GLY A 873 31.84 -37.76 -13.27
N ALA A 874 32.52 -37.46 -12.16
CA ALA A 874 32.97 -36.11 -11.80
C ALA A 874 33.81 -35.40 -12.89
N GLU A 875 34.48 -36.16 -13.75
CA GLU A 875 35.26 -35.65 -14.90
C GLU A 875 34.40 -34.94 -15.97
N ARG A 876 33.07 -35.10 -15.92
CA ARG A 876 32.10 -34.42 -16.81
C ARG A 876 31.36 -33.27 -16.13
N ALA A 877 31.85 -32.79 -14.99
CA ALA A 877 31.25 -31.68 -14.27
C ALA A 877 31.15 -30.41 -15.15
N ARG A 878 30.01 -29.73 -15.09
CA ARG A 878 29.76 -28.46 -15.76
C ARG A 878 29.61 -27.36 -14.73
N ARG A 879 30.38 -26.28 -14.90
CA ARG A 879 30.28 -25.06 -14.09
C ARG A 879 29.53 -23.99 -14.87
N VAL A 880 28.57 -23.36 -14.22
CA VAL A 880 27.76 -22.28 -14.80
C VAL A 880 27.63 -21.16 -13.78
N ALA A 881 27.90 -19.92 -14.21
CA ALA A 881 27.63 -18.74 -13.40
C ALA A 881 26.21 -18.24 -13.70
N VAL A 882 25.42 -17.99 -12.66
CA VAL A 882 24.04 -17.52 -12.78
C VAL A 882 23.75 -16.44 -11.75
N VAL A 883 22.69 -15.66 -11.97
CA VAL A 883 22.12 -14.74 -10.97
C VAL A 883 20.82 -15.35 -10.46
N PRO A 884 20.77 -15.92 -9.24
CA PRO A 884 19.53 -16.45 -8.68
C PRO A 884 18.48 -15.34 -8.55
N LEU A 885 17.23 -15.71 -8.80
CA LEU A 885 16.07 -14.83 -8.66
C LEU A 885 15.87 -14.46 -7.18
N VAL A 886 15.37 -13.25 -6.97
CA VAL A 886 14.90 -12.77 -5.67
C VAL A 886 13.45 -13.14 -5.37
N ASP A 887 12.70 -13.46 -6.42
CA ASP A 887 11.31 -13.92 -6.43
C ASP A 887 11.09 -14.72 -7.73
N ASP A 888 10.63 -15.97 -7.62
CA ASP A 888 10.34 -16.82 -8.78
C ASP A 888 8.83 -16.98 -9.05
N ARG A 889 7.97 -16.25 -8.31
CA ARG A 889 6.51 -16.24 -8.52
C ARG A 889 6.11 -15.84 -9.95
N PRO A 890 6.67 -14.80 -10.59
CA PRO A 890 6.32 -14.48 -11.98
C PRO A 890 6.55 -15.66 -12.94
N LEU A 891 7.67 -16.37 -12.77
CA LEU A 891 8.00 -17.57 -13.55
C LEU A 891 7.00 -18.72 -13.29
N ARG A 892 6.67 -18.97 -12.02
CA ARG A 892 5.69 -20.00 -11.63
C ARG A 892 4.29 -19.67 -12.11
N TYR A 893 3.94 -18.39 -12.09
CA TYR A 893 2.67 -17.89 -12.58
C TYR A 893 2.51 -18.17 -14.08
N GLN A 894 3.49 -17.84 -14.91
CA GLN A 894 3.41 -18.13 -16.35
C GLN A 894 3.34 -19.65 -16.64
N ASP A 895 4.14 -20.47 -15.94
CA ASP A 895 4.02 -21.95 -16.05
C ASP A 895 2.63 -22.45 -15.60
N TRP A 896 2.03 -21.83 -14.58
CA TRP A 896 0.68 -22.16 -14.12
C TRP A 896 -0.39 -21.79 -15.16
N VAL A 897 -0.36 -20.55 -15.70
CA VAL A 897 -1.31 -20.08 -16.72
C VAL A 897 -1.22 -20.96 -17.97
N ALA A 898 -0.01 -21.24 -18.45
CA ALA A 898 0.21 -22.09 -19.62
C ALA A 898 -0.38 -23.50 -19.44
N LYS A 899 -0.23 -24.11 -18.26
CA LYS A 899 -0.84 -25.41 -17.94
C LYS A 899 -2.37 -25.33 -17.94
N ARG A 900 -2.98 -24.27 -17.39
CA ARG A 900 -4.45 -24.14 -17.36
C ARG A 900 -5.03 -23.92 -18.75
N ARG A 901 -4.36 -23.10 -19.55
CA ARG A 901 -4.68 -22.98 -20.97
C ARG A 901 -4.59 -24.33 -21.69
N GLY A 902 -3.56 -25.13 -21.41
CA GLY A 902 -3.42 -26.49 -21.94
C GLY A 902 -4.62 -27.38 -21.61
N VAL A 903 -5.05 -27.40 -20.34
CA VAL A 903 -6.23 -28.15 -19.88
C VAL A 903 -7.51 -27.68 -20.60
N VAL A 904 -7.75 -26.37 -20.68
CA VAL A 904 -8.91 -25.81 -21.39
C VAL A 904 -8.91 -26.20 -22.86
N ARG A 905 -7.75 -26.18 -23.52
CA ARG A 905 -7.59 -26.58 -24.92
C ARG A 905 -7.91 -28.05 -25.13
N GLU A 906 -7.41 -28.92 -24.27
CA GLU A 906 -7.64 -30.36 -24.35
C GLU A 906 -9.12 -30.70 -24.15
N LEU A 907 -9.70 -30.27 -23.03
CA LEU A 907 -11.07 -30.62 -22.65
C LEU A 907 -12.13 -30.01 -23.58
N SER A 908 -11.87 -28.83 -24.16
CA SER A 908 -12.80 -28.19 -25.10
C SER A 908 -12.63 -28.63 -26.57
N GLY A 909 -11.65 -29.49 -26.87
CA GLY A 909 -11.26 -29.79 -28.25
C GLY A 909 -10.80 -28.53 -29.02
N GLY A 910 -10.17 -27.58 -28.33
CA GLY A 910 -9.65 -26.33 -28.88
C GLY A 910 -10.70 -25.23 -29.13
N LYS A 911 -11.95 -25.41 -28.68
CA LYS A 911 -13.05 -24.46 -28.90
C LYS A 911 -13.10 -23.32 -27.88
N CYS A 912 -12.64 -23.53 -26.66
CA CYS A 912 -12.64 -22.50 -25.61
C CYS A 912 -11.27 -21.81 -25.53
N GLY A 913 -11.25 -20.48 -25.58
CA GLY A 913 -10.11 -19.67 -25.15
C GLY A 913 -10.06 -19.53 -23.63
N TYR A 914 -8.89 -19.16 -23.08
CA TYR A 914 -8.65 -19.01 -21.65
C TYR A 914 -7.84 -17.75 -21.35
N LEU A 915 -8.43 -16.84 -20.58
CA LEU A 915 -7.78 -15.65 -20.03
C LEU A 915 -7.76 -15.78 -18.50
N HIS A 916 -6.61 -15.55 -17.88
CA HIS A 916 -6.51 -15.41 -16.43
C HIS A 916 -6.11 -13.99 -16.05
N ILE A 917 -6.78 -13.41 -15.05
CA ILE A 917 -6.55 -12.05 -14.58
C ILE A 917 -6.18 -12.10 -13.09
N PRO A 918 -4.88 -12.04 -12.74
CA PRO A 918 -4.35 -12.31 -11.38
C PRO A 918 -4.57 -11.18 -10.38
N ASP A 919 -4.73 -9.94 -10.85
CA ASP A 919 -5.10 -8.77 -10.07
C ASP A 919 -5.80 -7.77 -10.99
N MET A 920 -6.28 -6.65 -10.43
CA MET A 920 -6.79 -5.53 -11.19
C MET A 920 -5.82 -4.33 -11.17
N GLY A 921 -4.51 -4.62 -11.20
CA GLY A 921 -3.45 -3.63 -11.34
C GLY A 921 -2.67 -3.80 -12.65
N GLY A 922 -1.48 -3.21 -12.71
CA GLY A 922 -0.64 -3.25 -13.92
C GLY A 922 -0.27 -4.68 -14.34
N SER A 923 -0.14 -5.62 -13.40
CA SER A 923 0.20 -7.02 -13.70
C SER A 923 -0.95 -7.77 -14.36
N GLY A 924 -2.17 -7.55 -13.87
CA GLY A 924 -3.39 -8.08 -14.47
C GLY A 924 -3.67 -7.50 -15.85
N TRP A 925 -3.50 -6.19 -16.02
CA TRP A 925 -3.64 -5.57 -17.34
C TRP A 925 -2.65 -6.14 -18.37
N ALA A 926 -1.40 -6.32 -17.95
CA ALA A 926 -0.36 -6.91 -18.80
C ALA A 926 -0.68 -8.38 -19.15
N GLN A 927 -1.08 -9.20 -18.17
CA GLN A 927 -1.45 -10.59 -18.46
C GLN A 927 -2.67 -10.68 -19.37
N PHE A 928 -3.72 -9.92 -19.09
CA PHE A 928 -4.93 -9.91 -19.88
C PHE A 928 -4.59 -9.65 -21.36
N ASN A 929 -3.84 -8.58 -21.64
CA ASN A 929 -3.46 -8.21 -23.00
C ASN A 929 -2.43 -9.15 -23.65
N ARG A 930 -1.59 -9.84 -22.87
CA ARG A 930 -0.66 -10.87 -23.35
C ARG A 930 -1.39 -12.00 -24.08
N ASP A 931 -2.56 -12.38 -23.57
CA ASP A 931 -3.33 -13.51 -24.09
C ASP A 931 -4.55 -13.11 -24.94
N LEU A 932 -5.10 -11.90 -24.71
CA LEU A 932 -6.38 -11.42 -25.24
C LEU A 932 -6.61 -11.78 -26.72
N ARG A 933 -5.73 -11.29 -27.61
CA ARG A 933 -5.89 -11.38 -29.07
C ARG A 933 -6.05 -12.81 -29.57
N MET A 934 -5.27 -13.75 -29.01
CA MET A 934 -5.31 -15.15 -29.41
C MET A 934 -6.51 -15.89 -28.82
N GLU A 935 -6.85 -15.59 -27.57
CA GLU A 935 -7.85 -16.35 -26.83
C GLU A 935 -9.28 -15.96 -27.22
N VAL A 936 -9.55 -14.68 -27.51
CA VAL A 936 -10.88 -14.23 -27.99
C VAL A 936 -11.22 -14.68 -29.41
N SER A 937 -10.22 -15.09 -30.20
CA SER A 937 -10.43 -15.62 -31.56
C SER A 937 -11.15 -16.97 -31.59
N ARG A 938 -11.30 -17.61 -30.42
CA ARG A 938 -11.88 -18.94 -30.24
C ARG A 938 -13.41 -18.85 -30.13
N PRO A 939 -14.13 -19.93 -30.49
CA PRO A 939 -15.59 -19.93 -30.45
C PRO A 939 -16.24 -19.54 -29.11
N ALA A 940 -15.65 -19.94 -27.97
CA ALA A 940 -16.08 -19.56 -26.64
C ALA A 940 -14.90 -19.09 -25.80
N LEU A 941 -15.15 -18.38 -24.70
CA LEU A 941 -14.11 -17.78 -23.85
C LEU A 941 -14.34 -18.08 -22.36
N ILE A 942 -13.30 -18.57 -21.69
CA ILE A 942 -13.23 -18.67 -20.23
C ILE A 942 -12.43 -17.48 -19.70
N VAL A 943 -13.02 -16.70 -18.79
CA VAL A 943 -12.36 -15.59 -18.08
C VAL A 943 -12.19 -15.99 -16.61
N ASP A 944 -10.96 -16.34 -16.23
CA ASP A 944 -10.63 -16.81 -14.89
C ASP A 944 -10.09 -15.67 -14.02
N VAL A 945 -10.89 -15.27 -13.04
CA VAL A 945 -10.57 -14.25 -12.03
C VAL A 945 -10.41 -14.87 -10.63
N ARG A 946 -10.26 -16.20 -10.54
CA ARG A 946 -9.96 -16.88 -9.28
C ARG A 946 -8.67 -16.36 -8.68
N GLY A 947 -8.70 -16.05 -7.39
CA GLY A 947 -7.57 -15.45 -6.69
C GLY A 947 -7.12 -14.09 -7.23
N ASN A 948 -8.00 -13.36 -7.92
CA ASN A 948 -7.72 -11.98 -8.30
C ASN A 948 -7.54 -11.09 -7.05
N ALA A 949 -6.38 -10.46 -6.90
CA ALA A 949 -6.03 -9.67 -5.71
C ALA A 949 -6.63 -8.25 -5.65
N GLY A 950 -7.49 -7.86 -6.59
CA GLY A 950 -8.09 -6.52 -6.65
C GLY A 950 -7.19 -5.45 -7.25
N GLY A 951 -7.62 -4.19 -7.20
CA GLY A 951 -6.97 -3.07 -7.89
C GLY A 951 -7.99 -2.00 -8.33
N HIS A 952 -7.93 -1.56 -9.59
CA HIS A 952 -8.79 -0.48 -10.12
C HIS A 952 -9.01 -0.52 -11.64
N ILE A 953 -8.72 -1.63 -12.34
CA ILE A 953 -8.84 -1.72 -13.81
C ILE A 953 -10.05 -2.52 -14.28
N SER A 954 -10.92 -3.01 -13.40
CA SER A 954 -12.07 -3.86 -13.78
C SER A 954 -12.91 -3.24 -14.89
N GLU A 955 -13.16 -1.93 -14.84
CA GLU A 955 -13.88 -1.18 -15.87
C GLU A 955 -13.21 -1.28 -17.26
N LEU A 956 -11.87 -1.22 -17.32
CA LEU A 956 -11.11 -1.34 -18.57
C LEU A 956 -11.22 -2.75 -19.16
N VAL A 957 -11.22 -3.78 -18.30
CA VAL A 957 -11.42 -5.17 -18.73
C VAL A 957 -12.83 -5.37 -19.25
N ILE A 958 -13.84 -4.89 -18.52
CA ILE A 958 -15.25 -4.98 -18.90
C ILE A 958 -15.49 -4.26 -20.24
N GLU A 959 -14.91 -3.09 -20.48
CA GLU A 959 -15.02 -2.37 -21.75
C GLU A 959 -14.59 -3.22 -22.95
N LYS A 960 -13.56 -4.08 -22.79
CA LYS A 960 -13.14 -5.01 -23.84
C LYS A 960 -14.09 -6.20 -23.97
N LEU A 961 -14.55 -6.77 -22.86
CA LEU A 961 -15.41 -7.96 -22.86
C LEU A 961 -16.85 -7.66 -23.31
N THR A 962 -17.34 -6.43 -23.16
CA THR A 962 -18.67 -6.00 -23.64
C THR A 962 -18.75 -5.80 -25.15
N ARG A 963 -17.60 -5.81 -25.86
CA ARG A 963 -17.57 -5.60 -27.30
C ARG A 963 -18.23 -6.76 -28.04
N THR A 964 -18.98 -6.45 -29.09
CA THR A 964 -19.62 -7.42 -29.99
C THR A 964 -19.03 -7.31 -31.39
N ILE A 965 -18.87 -8.43 -32.09
CA ILE A 965 -18.44 -8.41 -33.50
C ILE A 965 -19.59 -7.90 -34.37
N LEU A 966 -19.38 -6.74 -35.01
CA LEU A 966 -20.39 -6.08 -35.86
C LEU A 966 -20.21 -6.37 -37.35
N GLY A 967 -19.04 -6.87 -37.75
CA GLY A 967 -18.71 -7.15 -39.15
C GLY A 967 -17.31 -7.73 -39.30
N TRP A 968 -16.83 -7.83 -40.54
CA TRP A 968 -15.49 -8.32 -40.85
C TRP A 968 -14.87 -7.56 -42.03
N ASP A 969 -13.58 -7.32 -41.95
CA ASP A 969 -12.74 -6.87 -43.06
C ASP A 969 -12.16 -8.10 -43.78
N LEU A 970 -12.57 -8.28 -45.04
CA LEU A 970 -12.04 -9.32 -45.92
C LEU A 970 -10.92 -8.74 -46.77
N THR A 971 -9.67 -8.96 -46.35
CA THR A 971 -8.50 -8.58 -47.13
C THR A 971 -8.13 -9.70 -48.09
N ARG A 972 -7.95 -9.37 -49.37
CA ARG A 972 -7.52 -10.34 -50.40
C ARG A 972 -6.24 -11.05 -49.95
N ASP A 973 -6.23 -12.38 -50.06
CA ASP A 973 -5.10 -13.24 -49.69
C ASP A 973 -4.72 -13.19 -48.19
N ALA A 974 -5.65 -12.79 -47.30
CA ALA A 974 -5.50 -12.80 -45.85
C ALA A 974 -6.76 -13.36 -45.14
N GLN A 975 -6.62 -13.74 -43.87
CA GLN A 975 -7.76 -14.16 -43.05
C GLN A 975 -8.67 -12.97 -42.71
N PRO A 976 -10.00 -13.15 -42.62
CA PRO A 976 -10.90 -12.09 -42.19
C PRO A 976 -10.57 -11.58 -40.79
N VAL A 977 -10.63 -10.26 -40.61
CA VAL A 977 -10.45 -9.60 -39.31
C VAL A 977 -11.81 -9.08 -38.85
N SER A 978 -12.20 -9.33 -37.60
CA SER A 978 -13.47 -8.83 -37.06
C SER A 978 -13.45 -7.30 -36.89
N TYR A 979 -14.50 -6.63 -37.35
CA TYR A 979 -14.78 -5.24 -37.02
C TYR A 979 -15.35 -5.19 -35.59
N THR A 980 -14.73 -4.34 -34.77
CA THR A 980 -14.60 -4.47 -33.31
C THR A 980 -13.54 -5.51 -32.90
N SER A 981 -12.28 -5.22 -33.23
CA SER A 981 -11.12 -6.05 -32.89
C SER A 981 -11.10 -6.45 -31.41
N ASN A 982 -10.66 -7.68 -31.16
CA ASN A 982 -10.56 -8.29 -29.83
C ASN A 982 -11.89 -8.51 -29.09
N ALA A 983 -13.04 -8.42 -29.77
CA ALA A 983 -14.33 -8.83 -29.21
C ALA A 983 -14.43 -10.36 -29.09
N PRO A 984 -15.03 -10.91 -28.01
CA PRO A 984 -15.41 -12.32 -27.93
C PRO A 984 -16.32 -12.71 -29.10
N ARG A 985 -16.07 -13.89 -29.71
CA ARG A 985 -16.89 -14.37 -30.84
C ARG A 985 -18.20 -15.02 -30.40
N GLY A 986 -18.26 -15.57 -29.21
CA GLY A 986 -19.38 -16.34 -28.70
C GLY A 986 -19.49 -16.24 -27.19
N PRO A 987 -20.07 -17.25 -26.51
CA PRO A 987 -20.31 -17.20 -25.07
C PRO A 987 -19.04 -16.99 -24.25
N VAL A 988 -19.18 -16.20 -23.18
CA VAL A 988 -18.14 -15.97 -22.17
C VAL A 988 -18.61 -16.58 -20.86
N VAL A 989 -17.74 -17.32 -20.17
CA VAL A 989 -17.99 -17.88 -18.84
C VAL A 989 -16.91 -17.39 -17.89
N ALA A 990 -17.30 -16.84 -16.74
CA ALA A 990 -16.36 -16.36 -15.73
C ALA A 990 -16.12 -17.43 -14.65
N LEU A 991 -14.89 -17.51 -14.13
CA LEU A 991 -14.52 -18.30 -12.96
C LEU A 991 -14.12 -17.38 -11.82
N ALA A 992 -14.72 -17.58 -10.63
CA ALA A 992 -14.40 -16.82 -9.43
C ALA A 992 -14.35 -17.74 -8.20
N ASP A 993 -13.60 -17.35 -7.17
CA ASP A 993 -13.51 -18.07 -5.91
C ASP A 993 -13.42 -17.13 -4.70
N GLU A 994 -13.31 -17.70 -3.50
CA GLU A 994 -13.22 -16.91 -2.26
C GLU A 994 -11.99 -15.99 -2.18
N ALA A 995 -11.00 -16.18 -3.05
CA ALA A 995 -9.81 -15.34 -3.13
C ALA A 995 -9.94 -14.24 -4.20
N THR A 996 -10.99 -14.26 -5.04
CA THR A 996 -11.36 -13.14 -5.89
C THR A 996 -11.81 -11.97 -5.00
N SER A 997 -11.02 -10.88 -4.97
CA SER A 997 -11.09 -9.86 -3.92
C SER A 997 -11.16 -8.43 -4.46
N SER A 998 -11.85 -7.54 -3.75
CA SER A 998 -11.86 -6.08 -4.00
C SER A 998 -12.38 -5.73 -5.40
N ASP A 999 -11.59 -5.10 -6.26
CA ASP A 999 -12.00 -4.87 -7.66
C ASP A 999 -12.27 -6.20 -8.42
N GLY A 1000 -11.80 -7.33 -7.90
CA GLY A 1000 -12.20 -8.69 -8.27
C GLY A 1000 -13.67 -9.01 -7.96
N ASP A 1001 -14.18 -8.59 -6.80
CA ASP A 1001 -15.62 -8.64 -6.46
C ASP A 1001 -16.41 -7.75 -7.44
N MET A 1002 -15.91 -6.54 -7.71
CA MET A 1002 -16.56 -5.56 -8.59
C MET A 1002 -16.71 -6.07 -10.02
N ILE A 1003 -15.65 -6.66 -10.62
CA ILE A 1003 -15.77 -7.25 -11.97
C ILE A 1003 -16.77 -8.41 -12.00
N THR A 1004 -16.85 -9.20 -10.92
CA THR A 1004 -17.76 -10.34 -10.84
C THR A 1004 -19.21 -9.85 -10.76
N ALA A 1005 -19.48 -8.80 -9.98
CA ALA A 1005 -20.77 -8.12 -9.95
C ALA A 1005 -21.13 -7.53 -11.33
N ALA A 1006 -20.19 -6.81 -11.96
CA ALA A 1006 -20.38 -6.20 -13.28
C ALA A 1006 -20.68 -7.24 -14.36
N PHE A 1007 -19.99 -8.39 -14.35
CA PHE A 1007 -20.21 -9.49 -15.29
C PHE A 1007 -21.67 -9.98 -15.27
N LYS A 1008 -22.24 -10.11 -14.07
CA LYS A 1008 -23.64 -10.51 -13.86
C LYS A 1008 -24.63 -9.39 -14.22
N LEU A 1009 -24.36 -8.16 -13.78
CA LEU A 1009 -25.23 -7.00 -14.05
C LEU A 1009 -25.37 -6.71 -15.55
N LEU A 1010 -24.26 -6.81 -16.29
CA LEU A 1010 -24.21 -6.62 -17.74
C LEU A 1010 -24.64 -7.86 -18.53
N ARG A 1011 -24.91 -8.98 -17.86
CA ARG A 1011 -25.30 -10.26 -18.46
C ARG A 1011 -24.28 -10.75 -19.51
N LEU A 1012 -22.99 -10.60 -19.21
CA LEU A 1012 -21.91 -11.06 -20.11
C LEU A 1012 -21.86 -12.59 -20.23
N GLY A 1013 -22.28 -13.29 -19.17
CA GLY A 1013 -22.38 -14.74 -19.11
C GLY A 1013 -22.53 -15.22 -17.67
N PRO A 1014 -22.57 -16.55 -17.44
CA PRO A 1014 -22.63 -17.10 -16.10
C PRO A 1014 -21.26 -17.04 -15.39
N VAL A 1015 -21.30 -16.89 -14.07
CA VAL A 1015 -20.17 -17.03 -13.15
C VAL A 1015 -20.19 -18.42 -12.52
N VAL A 1016 -19.07 -19.14 -12.56
CA VAL A 1016 -18.89 -20.49 -12.00
C VAL A 1016 -17.84 -20.45 -10.88
N GLY A 1017 -18.06 -21.20 -9.79
CA GLY A 1017 -17.05 -21.40 -8.74
C GLY A 1017 -17.58 -21.17 -7.33
N GLN A 1018 -16.94 -20.30 -6.56
CA GLN A 1018 -17.32 -20.01 -5.17
C GLN A 1018 -17.65 -18.53 -4.99
N ARG A 1019 -18.34 -18.20 -3.88
CA ARG A 1019 -18.59 -16.82 -3.50
C ARG A 1019 -17.27 -16.07 -3.31
N THR A 1020 -17.21 -14.84 -3.82
CA THR A 1020 -16.02 -13.99 -3.74
C THR A 1020 -15.75 -13.44 -2.33
N TRP A 1021 -14.59 -12.82 -2.12
CA TRP A 1021 -14.12 -12.36 -0.81
C TRP A 1021 -15.07 -11.36 -0.14
N GLY A 1022 -15.68 -10.46 -0.91
CA GLY A 1022 -16.70 -9.54 -0.41
C GLY A 1022 -16.15 -8.34 0.34
N GLY A 1023 -15.07 -7.74 -0.14
CA GLY A 1023 -14.58 -6.48 0.43
C GLY A 1023 -14.54 -5.41 -0.65
N VAL A 1024 -15.45 -4.44 -0.63
CA VAL A 1024 -15.57 -3.39 -1.68
C VAL A 1024 -15.63 -1.97 -1.13
N VAL A 1025 -15.15 -1.77 0.10
CA VAL A 1025 -14.87 -0.43 0.63
C VAL A 1025 -13.40 -0.09 0.36
N GLY A 1026 -13.15 0.53 -0.80
CA GLY A 1026 -11.80 0.89 -1.24
C GLY A 1026 -11.10 1.83 -0.26
N MET A 1027 -9.80 1.67 -0.11
CA MET A 1027 -8.98 2.58 0.71
C MET A 1027 -8.59 3.84 -0.05
N THR A 1028 -8.42 4.96 0.65
CA THR A 1028 -7.69 6.13 0.13
C THR A 1028 -6.37 6.27 0.88
N GLY A 1029 -5.26 6.28 0.14
CA GLY A 1029 -3.93 6.56 0.68
C GLY A 1029 -3.36 5.50 1.62
N ARG A 1030 -2.15 5.78 2.13
CA ARG A 1030 -1.47 5.05 3.20
C ARG A 1030 -1.02 6.09 4.21
N HIS A 1031 -1.57 6.05 5.41
CA HIS A 1031 -1.30 7.05 6.45
C HIS A 1031 -0.17 6.55 7.35
N ARG A 1032 0.95 7.28 7.36
CA ARG A 1032 2.09 6.98 8.25
C ARG A 1032 1.92 7.74 9.58
N LEU A 1033 1.83 6.99 10.67
CA LEU A 1033 1.73 7.48 12.04
C LEU A 1033 3.10 7.97 12.55
N GLY A 1034 3.13 8.63 13.73
CA GLY A 1034 4.35 9.19 14.32
C GLY A 1034 5.48 8.18 14.55
N ASP A 1035 5.14 6.94 14.91
CA ASP A 1035 6.10 5.84 15.11
C ASP A 1035 6.56 5.18 13.80
N GLY A 1036 5.99 5.58 12.65
CA GLY A 1036 6.25 4.97 11.35
C GLY A 1036 5.32 3.82 10.97
N THR A 1037 4.38 3.41 11.84
CA THR A 1037 3.33 2.45 11.50
C THR A 1037 2.45 3.01 10.38
N VAL A 1038 2.00 2.14 9.47
CA VAL A 1038 1.17 2.54 8.33
C VAL A 1038 -0.20 1.90 8.44
N ILE A 1039 -1.25 2.73 8.38
CA ILE A 1039 -2.64 2.31 8.33
C ILE A 1039 -3.31 2.70 7.00
N THR A 1040 -4.35 1.97 6.63
CA THR A 1040 -5.25 2.32 5.52
C THR A 1040 -6.65 2.58 6.07
N VAL A 1041 -7.36 3.55 5.48
CA VAL A 1041 -8.74 3.89 5.90
C VAL A 1041 -9.73 3.41 4.83
N PRO A 1042 -10.75 2.61 5.19
CA PRO A 1042 -11.86 2.29 4.31
C PRO A 1042 -12.72 3.54 4.05
N MET A 1043 -12.55 4.16 2.88
CA MET A 1043 -13.11 5.49 2.57
C MET A 1043 -14.08 5.46 1.38
N ASN A 1044 -13.87 4.56 0.41
CA ASN A 1044 -14.60 4.55 -0.86
C ASN A 1044 -15.51 3.33 -0.95
N ALA A 1045 -16.68 3.37 -0.31
CA ALA A 1045 -17.65 2.29 -0.38
C ALA A 1045 -18.28 2.17 -1.78
N ALA A 1046 -18.27 0.96 -2.35
CA ALA A 1046 -18.96 0.67 -3.61
C ALA A 1046 -20.44 0.34 -3.37
N TRP A 1047 -21.30 0.85 -4.24
CA TRP A 1047 -22.74 0.55 -4.28
C TRP A 1047 -23.13 0.11 -5.68
N PHE A 1048 -23.97 -0.92 -5.77
CA PHE A 1048 -24.45 -1.46 -7.05
C PHE A 1048 -25.97 -1.62 -7.04
N ASP A 1049 -26.66 -1.31 -8.14
CA ASP A 1049 -28.13 -1.30 -8.22
C ASP A 1049 -28.80 -2.59 -7.72
N ALA A 1050 -28.27 -3.76 -8.10
CA ALA A 1050 -28.84 -5.05 -7.69
C ALA A 1050 -28.40 -5.52 -6.28
N TYR A 1051 -27.37 -4.92 -5.69
CA TYR A 1051 -26.75 -5.37 -4.43
C TYR A 1051 -26.84 -4.34 -3.30
N GLY A 1052 -27.14 -3.08 -3.61
CA GLY A 1052 -26.89 -1.98 -2.71
C GLY A 1052 -25.44 -1.96 -2.22
N TRP A 1053 -25.26 -1.88 -0.91
CA TRP A 1053 -23.97 -1.97 -0.21
C TRP A 1053 -23.55 -3.42 0.11
N SER A 1054 -24.41 -4.40 -0.16
CA SER A 1054 -24.29 -5.75 0.40
C SER A 1054 -23.20 -6.61 -0.24
N VAL A 1055 -22.42 -6.10 -1.20
CA VAL A 1055 -21.23 -6.82 -1.66
C VAL A 1055 -20.17 -6.79 -0.56
N GLU A 1056 -20.07 -5.68 0.18
CA GLU A 1056 -19.22 -5.58 1.35
C GLU A 1056 -19.66 -6.57 2.43
N ASN A 1057 -18.68 -7.23 3.03
CA ASN A 1057 -18.81 -8.28 4.02
C ASN A 1057 -19.64 -9.51 3.60
N HIS A 1058 -19.86 -9.74 2.31
CA HIS A 1058 -20.61 -10.90 1.83
C HIS A 1058 -20.06 -11.47 0.52
N GLY A 1059 -19.77 -10.62 -0.47
CA GLY A 1059 -19.28 -11.02 -1.79
C GLY A 1059 -20.39 -11.36 -2.79
N VAL A 1060 -19.98 -11.73 -3.99
CA VAL A 1060 -20.83 -12.05 -5.13
C VAL A 1060 -20.97 -13.57 -5.25
N ALA A 1061 -22.21 -14.06 -5.17
CA ALA A 1061 -22.49 -15.47 -5.37
C ALA A 1061 -22.39 -15.86 -6.86
N PRO A 1062 -21.78 -17.02 -7.20
CA PRO A 1062 -21.75 -17.53 -8.56
C PRO A 1062 -23.16 -17.95 -9.03
N ASP A 1063 -23.36 -18.09 -10.34
CA ASP A 1063 -24.57 -18.68 -10.93
C ASP A 1063 -24.55 -20.21 -10.83
N LEU A 1064 -23.36 -20.81 -10.90
CA LEU A 1064 -23.12 -22.23 -10.67
C LEU A 1064 -22.06 -22.39 -9.58
N GLU A 1065 -22.50 -22.76 -8.37
CA GLU A 1065 -21.63 -22.97 -7.23
C GLU A 1065 -20.95 -24.34 -7.30
N ILE A 1066 -19.62 -24.34 -7.44
CA ILE A 1066 -18.77 -25.54 -7.51
C ILE A 1066 -17.59 -25.36 -6.56
N MET A 1067 -17.47 -26.25 -5.59
CA MET A 1067 -16.35 -26.30 -4.66
C MET A 1067 -15.29 -27.28 -5.15
N ARG A 1068 -14.01 -26.92 -4.99
CA ARG A 1068 -12.90 -27.86 -5.15
C ARG A 1068 -12.40 -28.30 -3.78
N THR A 1069 -12.79 -29.50 -3.37
CA THR A 1069 -12.49 -30.06 -2.05
C THR A 1069 -11.01 -30.44 -1.91
N PRO A 1070 -10.48 -30.60 -0.69
CA PRO A 1070 -9.12 -31.12 -0.49
C PRO A 1070 -8.87 -32.48 -1.17
N LEU A 1071 -9.92 -33.31 -1.28
CA LEU A 1071 -9.85 -34.59 -1.96
C LEU A 1071 -9.73 -34.42 -3.49
N ASP A 1072 -10.47 -33.48 -4.08
CA ASP A 1072 -10.31 -33.11 -5.50
C ASP A 1072 -8.88 -32.63 -5.81
N TRP A 1073 -8.27 -31.89 -4.89
CA TRP A 1073 -6.86 -31.49 -5.00
C TRP A 1073 -5.92 -32.68 -4.94
N ALA A 1074 -6.12 -33.58 -3.97
CA ALA A 1074 -5.26 -34.75 -3.78
C ALA A 1074 -5.32 -35.72 -4.96
N GLU A 1075 -6.50 -35.87 -5.57
CA GLU A 1075 -6.73 -36.73 -6.73
C GLU A 1075 -6.45 -36.02 -8.07
N GLY A 1076 -6.12 -34.72 -8.04
CA GLY A 1076 -5.79 -33.94 -9.23
C GLY A 1076 -6.97 -33.54 -10.10
N ARG A 1077 -8.21 -33.62 -9.61
CA ARG A 1077 -9.43 -33.19 -10.33
C ARG A 1077 -9.52 -31.67 -10.49
N HIS A 1078 -10.15 -31.21 -11.57
CA HIS A 1078 -10.29 -29.80 -11.94
C HIS A 1078 -11.74 -29.29 -11.90
N ALA A 1079 -12.58 -29.82 -11.01
CA ALA A 1079 -14.04 -29.62 -10.92
C ALA A 1079 -14.57 -28.26 -11.45
N GLN A 1080 -14.18 -27.14 -10.84
CA GLN A 1080 -14.63 -25.80 -11.29
C GLN A 1080 -14.33 -25.49 -12.76
N MET A 1081 -13.13 -25.85 -13.23
CA MET A 1081 -12.72 -25.63 -14.63
C MET A 1081 -13.48 -26.57 -15.57
N ASP A 1082 -13.63 -27.84 -15.19
CA ASP A 1082 -14.31 -28.86 -16.00
C ASP A 1082 -15.77 -28.41 -16.28
N ASP A 1083 -16.47 -27.98 -15.23
CA ASP A 1083 -17.87 -27.52 -15.33
C ASP A 1083 -17.99 -26.20 -16.11
N ALA A 1084 -17.06 -25.26 -15.93
CA ALA A 1084 -17.06 -24.01 -16.70
C ALA A 1084 -16.82 -24.26 -18.19
N ILE A 1085 -15.94 -25.20 -18.55
CA ILE A 1085 -15.71 -25.59 -19.94
C ILE A 1085 -16.95 -26.26 -20.52
N GLN A 1086 -17.56 -27.20 -19.80
CA GLN A 1086 -18.77 -27.87 -20.24
C GLN A 1086 -19.91 -26.86 -20.46
N LEU A 1087 -20.13 -25.95 -19.51
CA LEU A 1087 -21.12 -24.88 -19.62
C LEU A 1087 -20.87 -23.98 -20.83
N ALA A 1088 -19.61 -23.61 -21.09
CA ALA A 1088 -19.25 -22.81 -22.26
C ALA A 1088 -19.54 -23.55 -23.59
N LEU A 1089 -19.29 -24.86 -23.64
CA LEU A 1089 -19.61 -25.69 -24.80
C LEU A 1089 -21.11 -25.84 -25.01
N ASP A 1090 -21.88 -26.00 -23.94
CA ASP A 1090 -23.33 -26.10 -23.99
C ASP A 1090 -23.94 -24.78 -24.48
N LEU A 1091 -23.50 -23.64 -23.93
CA LEU A 1091 -23.91 -22.31 -24.39
C LEU A 1091 -23.56 -22.05 -25.85
N LEU A 1092 -22.44 -22.59 -26.34
CA LEU A 1092 -22.02 -22.45 -27.73
C LEU A 1092 -22.99 -23.16 -28.70
N THR A 1093 -23.76 -24.15 -28.24
CA THR A 1093 -24.79 -24.80 -29.05
C THR A 1093 -26.02 -23.92 -29.25
N SER A 1094 -26.43 -23.18 -28.22
CA SER A 1094 -27.58 -22.27 -28.28
C SER A 1094 -27.23 -20.90 -28.83
N THR A 1095 -25.98 -20.46 -28.63
CA THR A 1095 -25.45 -19.17 -29.05
C THR A 1095 -24.16 -19.38 -29.83
N PRO A 1096 -24.24 -19.73 -31.13
CA PRO A 1096 -23.07 -20.01 -31.94
C PRO A 1096 -22.13 -18.81 -32.05
N ALA A 1097 -20.83 -19.10 -32.15
CA ALA A 1097 -19.83 -18.06 -32.36
C ALA A 1097 -20.05 -17.34 -33.70
N ALA A 1098 -19.86 -16.03 -33.70
CA ALA A 1098 -19.83 -15.21 -34.90
C ALA A 1098 -18.74 -15.71 -35.87
N VAL A 1099 -19.10 -15.87 -37.14
CA VAL A 1099 -18.23 -16.36 -38.22
C VAL A 1099 -18.19 -15.34 -39.36
N PRO A 1100 -17.03 -15.14 -40.02
CA PRO A 1100 -16.95 -14.26 -41.17
C PRO A 1100 -17.80 -14.79 -42.34
N PRO A 1101 -18.34 -13.90 -43.18
CA PRO A 1101 -18.98 -14.31 -44.43
C PRO A 1101 -17.94 -14.86 -45.42
N ASP A 1102 -18.42 -15.58 -46.43
CA ASP A 1102 -17.61 -15.98 -47.59
C ASP A 1102 -17.87 -15.07 -48.81
N HIS A 1103 -17.30 -15.41 -49.96
CA HIS A 1103 -17.46 -14.64 -51.20
C HIS A 1103 -18.66 -15.06 -52.06
N SER A 1104 -19.58 -15.87 -51.56
CA SER A 1104 -20.72 -16.37 -52.35
C SER A 1104 -21.70 -15.26 -52.77
N ASP A 1105 -21.91 -14.25 -51.92
CA ASP A 1105 -22.90 -13.18 -52.10
C ASP A 1105 -22.29 -11.82 -52.51
N VAL A 1106 -21.10 -11.80 -53.14
CA VAL A 1106 -20.48 -10.54 -53.58
C VAL A 1106 -21.26 -9.90 -54.75
N PRO A 1107 -21.39 -8.56 -54.81
CA PRO A 1107 -22.12 -7.90 -55.89
C PRO A 1107 -21.54 -8.21 -57.28
N ASN A 1108 -22.39 -8.66 -58.20
CA ASN A 1108 -21.99 -8.80 -59.60
C ASN A 1108 -21.85 -7.41 -60.25
N ARG A 1109 -20.61 -6.95 -60.40
CA ARG A 1109 -20.28 -5.66 -61.06
C ARG A 1109 -20.06 -5.79 -62.57
N SER A 1110 -20.49 -6.89 -63.21
CA SER A 1110 -20.45 -7.00 -64.66
C SER A 1110 -21.24 -5.86 -65.30
N ARG A 1111 -20.67 -5.27 -66.37
CA ARG A 1111 -21.34 -4.18 -67.08
C ARG A 1111 -22.67 -4.69 -67.64
N PRO A 1112 -23.80 -3.98 -67.42
CA PRO A 1112 -25.07 -4.38 -68.02
C PRO A 1112 -24.95 -4.35 -69.54
N LYS A 1113 -25.63 -5.28 -70.23
CA LYS A 1113 -25.70 -5.27 -71.69
C LYS A 1113 -26.37 -3.96 -72.13
N LEU A 1114 -25.82 -3.32 -73.15
CA LEU A 1114 -26.45 -2.16 -73.77
C LEU A 1114 -27.87 -2.55 -74.22
N PRO A 1115 -28.89 -1.72 -73.96
CA PRO A 1115 -30.21 -1.96 -74.51
C PRO A 1115 -30.11 -2.00 -76.05
N PRO A 1116 -30.90 -2.84 -76.73
CA PRO A 1116 -30.93 -2.85 -78.19
C PRO A 1116 -31.20 -1.43 -78.70
N ARG A 1117 -30.45 -0.99 -79.71
CA ARG A 1117 -30.76 0.27 -80.41
C ARG A 1117 -32.20 0.17 -80.90
N LYS A 1118 -33.03 1.19 -80.60
CA LYS A 1118 -34.34 1.31 -81.24
C LYS A 1118 -34.11 1.46 -82.75
N ASN A 1119 -34.44 0.44 -83.53
CA ASN A 1119 -34.52 0.58 -84.99
C ASN A 1119 -35.70 1.53 -85.26
N GLY A 1120 -35.43 2.63 -85.98
CA GLY A 1120 -36.44 3.59 -86.41
C GLY A 1120 -37.38 3.04 -87.46
#